data_AF-A0A7C1Z023-F1
#
_entry.id   AF-A0A7C1Z023-F1
#
_cell.length_a   1.000
_cell.length_b   1.000
_cell.length_c   1.000
_cell.angle_alpha   90.00
_cell.angle_beta   90.00
_cell.angle_gamma   90.00
#
_symmetry.space_group_name_H-M   'P 1'
#
loop_
_entity.id
_entity.type
_entity.pdbx_description
1 polymer ?
#
loop_
_entity_poly.entity_id
_entity_poly.type
_entity_poly.pdbx_seq_one_letter_code
_entity_poly.pdbx_strand_id
1 'polypeptide(L)'
;MKSSLRLFLFIVYISGSITLFGILLISLPQTVWLQFIRDWSFILTIIFYLLTIEEFYQWVKNGKRSEMSDIVAILFFFFLIFFFSKDFLTSLMGAFSIYLWIGIIELRDYPILNKILIISLVTYNIIFIAGIFSSYLNNSVYLDTSFAFSFWIILILGFILFGRKYLIVWRFLSPEYLMLFIYVIAWLAVVIINRYARIFETSSPFRSGEFNTIDFFLNIYFIFILVNWVIYFISGPILNKLLGIKKIENDDLFKIVNKVKKEIGIKGKVKIGFGKYPILNAMAYGSIFDKRIAIIAEDINQIPKDELKGIIAHELAHIRGKHTLILTFITTIDLIIRMVLDIPATYYDYTFGNPSVPLFTFIVINLSIYIILFILVRILEGRADLRAKKAGFARELAKALYNLESFYASGREIGFNTMLLSEEKITNDNKILDYINTASYLYGSMIKPSRFSLLGNLLNSHPPSYYRIAALLDDKLKPTKEAILPFICLKKSKQKKYAQIFEKSRQKFKVIANEKFKEYFQIDDIAVLSNNLHRREIFKFDLNKDFIFRNKITDEIICGHLMDVQFLDSICARDQFIITNLKTHEKEYLESAFFIRNQIDLGETYYFQKDSPLILKDIQEEERNYIFLDQNNNQFLKPILKTKLPNSMALIKNLENNEVFFKDKGKIRLLKCVGVSKTDDFNNIEIILSEDENLKESELVSYYLKDLIIKPRTIYLPIRKDFQNRKSEVKVMKWLIANKILTQIYLKKPVNNFEMGYIHSIDIENSVKKKSKNEEERHISLLKLGNIFGKETSIPFQTIESIGFELESVIIQKKSATSLTSRLGYKILKKLKPNKIIIT
;
A
#
# COMPACT_ATOMS: atom_id res chain seq x y z
N MET A 1 -9.99 -18.47 -20.26
CA MET A 1 -9.61 -18.65 -21.68
C MET A 1 -9.23 -20.10 -21.96
N LYS A 2 -9.73 -20.71 -23.05
CA LYS A 2 -9.41 -22.11 -23.43
C LYS A 2 -7.94 -22.26 -23.83
N SER A 3 -7.40 -23.48 -23.75
CA SER A 3 -5.98 -23.76 -24.05
C SER A 3 -5.62 -23.51 -25.51
N SER A 4 -6.51 -23.88 -26.44
CA SER A 4 -6.34 -23.68 -27.89
C SER A 4 -6.20 -22.19 -28.25
N LEU A 5 -7.03 -21.33 -27.65
CA LEU A 5 -6.96 -19.88 -27.89
C LEU A 5 -5.67 -19.27 -27.35
N ARG A 6 -5.16 -19.74 -26.19
CA ARG A 6 -3.85 -19.29 -25.68
C ARG A 6 -2.72 -19.67 -26.63
N LEU A 7 -2.72 -20.92 -27.12
CA LEU A 7 -1.72 -21.41 -28.06
C LEU A 7 -1.76 -20.63 -29.39
N PHE A 8 -2.95 -20.36 -29.91
CA PHE A 8 -3.13 -19.53 -31.10
C PHE A 8 -2.51 -18.14 -30.90
N LEU A 9 -2.82 -17.45 -29.79
CA LEU A 9 -2.25 -16.14 -29.50
C LEU A 9 -0.73 -16.16 -29.35
N PHE A 10 -0.17 -17.24 -28.81
CA PHE A 10 1.28 -17.42 -28.70
C PHE A 10 1.95 -17.59 -30.07
N ILE A 11 1.35 -18.41 -30.93
CA ILE A 11 1.84 -18.61 -32.30
C ILE A 11 1.78 -17.28 -33.06
N VAL A 12 0.67 -16.55 -32.97
CA VAL A 12 0.50 -15.23 -33.60
C VAL A 12 1.53 -14.23 -33.07
N TYR A 13 1.81 -14.22 -31.77
CA TYR A 13 2.82 -13.35 -31.17
C TYR A 13 4.22 -13.65 -31.71
N ILE A 14 4.63 -14.91 -31.73
CA ILE A 14 5.95 -15.32 -32.24
C ILE A 14 6.04 -15.08 -33.74
N SER A 15 5.06 -15.54 -34.53
CA SER A 15 5.08 -15.41 -35.97
C SER A 15 5.10 -13.94 -36.38
N GLY A 16 4.25 -13.10 -35.76
CA GLY A 16 4.24 -11.66 -36.01
C GLY A 16 5.57 -11.01 -35.70
N SER A 17 6.22 -11.41 -34.60
CA SER A 17 7.53 -10.87 -34.22
C SER A 17 8.65 -11.31 -35.16
N ILE A 18 8.65 -12.58 -35.59
CA ILE A 18 9.62 -13.10 -36.58
C ILE A 18 9.42 -12.42 -37.93
N THR A 19 8.18 -12.27 -38.40
CA THR A 19 7.87 -11.58 -39.66
C THR A 19 8.33 -10.13 -39.60
N LEU A 20 8.05 -9.41 -38.52
CA LEU A 20 8.46 -8.01 -38.35
C LEU A 20 10.00 -7.89 -38.30
N PHE A 21 10.68 -8.75 -37.56
CA PHE A 21 12.14 -8.78 -37.51
C PHE A 21 12.76 -9.14 -38.86
N GLY A 22 12.18 -10.10 -39.59
CA GLY A 22 12.60 -10.48 -40.93
C GLY A 22 12.43 -9.35 -41.94
N ILE A 23 11.32 -8.62 -41.90
CA ILE A 23 11.11 -7.41 -42.71
C ILE A 23 12.19 -6.38 -42.39
N LEU A 24 12.45 -6.10 -41.11
CA LEU A 24 13.47 -5.15 -40.70
C LEU A 24 14.87 -5.57 -41.18
N LEU A 25 15.18 -6.87 -41.13
CA LEU A 25 16.48 -7.42 -41.54
C LEU A 25 16.74 -7.23 -43.04
N ILE A 26 15.69 -7.32 -43.85
CA ILE A 26 15.74 -7.12 -45.30
C ILE A 26 15.74 -5.62 -45.65
N SER A 27 14.98 -4.80 -44.91
CA SER A 27 14.78 -3.39 -45.24
C SER A 27 15.91 -2.45 -44.80
N LEU A 28 16.72 -2.86 -43.81
CA LEU A 28 17.72 -1.98 -43.20
C LEU A 28 19.15 -2.31 -43.69
N PRO A 29 19.97 -1.30 -44.03
CA PRO A 29 21.38 -1.48 -44.37
C PRO A 29 22.18 -2.13 -43.23
N GLN A 30 23.23 -2.87 -43.59
CA GLN A 30 24.12 -3.54 -42.62
C GLN A 30 24.77 -2.57 -41.62
N THR A 31 25.01 -1.33 -42.03
CA THR A 31 25.56 -0.27 -41.17
C THR A 31 24.61 0.14 -40.05
N VAL A 32 23.29 0.13 -40.29
CA VAL A 32 22.26 0.44 -39.28
C VAL A 32 22.16 -0.68 -38.25
N TRP A 33 22.29 -1.93 -38.69
CA TRP A 33 22.34 -3.09 -37.77
C TRP A 33 23.53 -3.04 -36.81
N LEU A 34 24.70 -2.65 -37.29
CA LEU A 34 25.88 -2.43 -36.46
C LEU A 34 25.66 -1.33 -35.40
N GLN A 35 24.91 -0.27 -35.75
CA GLN A 35 24.54 0.77 -34.79
C GLN A 35 23.56 0.25 -33.73
N PHE A 36 22.56 -0.55 -34.12
CA PHE A 36 21.59 -1.12 -33.18
C PHE A 36 22.25 -2.06 -32.18
N ILE A 37 23.16 -2.94 -32.62
CA ILE A 37 23.86 -3.86 -31.72
C ILE A 37 24.74 -3.12 -30.69
N ARG A 38 25.25 -1.93 -31.03
CA ARG A 38 26.00 -1.08 -30.10
C ARG A 38 25.11 -0.31 -29.13
N ASP A 39 23.81 -0.23 -29.39
CA ASP A 39 22.85 0.47 -28.56
C ASP A 39 22.39 -0.40 -27.39
N TRP A 40 22.68 0.03 -26.16
CA TRP A 40 22.30 -0.69 -24.95
C TRP A 40 20.78 -0.86 -24.82
N SER A 41 19.97 0.08 -25.32
CA SER A 41 18.51 0.01 -25.25
C SER A 41 17.94 -1.05 -26.17
N PHE A 42 18.59 -1.28 -27.32
CA PHE A 42 18.25 -2.37 -28.23
C PHE A 42 18.55 -3.75 -27.60
N ILE A 43 19.73 -3.89 -26.99
CA ILE A 43 20.13 -5.13 -26.28
C ILE A 43 19.11 -5.46 -25.18
N LEU A 44 18.74 -4.48 -24.36
CA LEU A 44 17.72 -4.68 -23.32
C LEU A 44 16.35 -5.04 -23.89
N THR A 45 15.94 -4.42 -25.00
CA THR A 45 14.69 -4.76 -25.69
C THR A 45 14.67 -6.23 -26.09
N ILE A 46 15.75 -6.75 -26.67
CA ILE A 46 15.87 -8.17 -27.04
C ILE A 46 15.82 -9.07 -25.79
N ILE A 47 16.54 -8.72 -24.73
CA ILE A 47 16.55 -9.50 -23.48
C ILE A 47 15.13 -9.60 -22.92
N PHE A 48 14.41 -8.47 -22.79
CA PHE A 48 13.05 -8.48 -22.27
C PHE A 48 12.06 -9.13 -23.24
N TYR A 49 12.26 -9.02 -24.55
CA TYR A 49 11.48 -9.75 -25.55
C TYR A 49 11.59 -11.27 -25.34
N LEU A 50 12.81 -11.81 -25.19
CA LEU A 50 13.00 -13.24 -24.90
C LEU A 50 12.32 -13.66 -23.58
N LEU A 51 12.36 -12.80 -22.56
CA LEU A 51 11.62 -13.04 -21.31
C LEU A 51 10.11 -13.03 -21.53
N THR A 52 9.56 -12.14 -22.39
CA THR A 52 8.12 -12.16 -22.70
C THR A 52 7.70 -13.46 -23.40
N ILE A 53 8.52 -14.01 -24.31
CA ILE A 53 8.25 -15.31 -24.95
C ILE A 53 8.17 -16.41 -23.89
N GLU A 54 9.11 -16.44 -22.95
CA GLU A 54 9.11 -17.43 -21.86
C GLU A 54 7.86 -17.30 -20.99
N GLU A 55 7.50 -16.08 -20.60
CA GLU A 55 6.28 -15.80 -19.83
C GLU A 55 5.01 -16.24 -20.57
N PHE A 56 4.93 -15.95 -21.87
CA PHE A 56 3.78 -16.32 -22.70
C PHE A 56 3.69 -17.84 -22.86
N TYR A 57 4.82 -18.52 -23.08
CA TYR A 57 4.89 -19.98 -23.12
C TYR A 57 4.39 -20.61 -21.80
N GLN A 58 4.83 -20.08 -20.66
CA GLN A 58 4.35 -20.53 -19.35
C GLN A 58 2.85 -20.28 -19.16
N TRP A 59 2.33 -19.15 -19.67
CA TRP A 59 0.91 -18.86 -19.64
C TRP A 59 0.08 -19.84 -20.49
N VAL A 60 0.57 -20.22 -21.67
CA VAL A 60 -0.06 -21.25 -22.53
C VAL A 60 -0.11 -22.57 -21.78
N LYS A 61 1.05 -23.04 -21.29
CA LYS A 61 1.25 -24.33 -20.60
C LYS A 61 0.44 -24.45 -19.31
N ASN A 62 0.50 -23.42 -18.46
CA ASN A 62 -0.06 -23.47 -17.11
C ASN A 62 -1.46 -22.86 -17.00
N GLY A 63 -1.92 -22.10 -18.01
CA GLY A 63 -3.20 -21.41 -18.01
C GLY A 63 -3.35 -20.31 -16.95
N LYS A 64 -2.22 -19.84 -16.40
CA LYS A 64 -2.13 -18.69 -15.48
C LYS A 64 -0.85 -17.92 -15.79
N ARG A 65 -0.94 -16.59 -15.74
CA ARG A 65 0.21 -15.69 -15.85
C ARG A 65 1.11 -15.88 -14.63
N SER A 66 2.41 -15.69 -14.80
CA SER A 66 3.34 -15.82 -13.67
C SER A 66 3.21 -14.63 -12.71
N GLU A 67 3.84 -14.71 -11.54
CA GLU A 67 3.79 -13.62 -10.55
C GLU A 67 4.58 -12.37 -11.02
N MET A 68 5.49 -12.53 -11.99
CA MET A 68 6.38 -11.47 -12.49
C MET A 68 6.08 -11.03 -13.93
N SER A 69 5.09 -11.65 -14.60
CA SER A 69 4.79 -11.38 -16.01
C SER A 69 4.50 -9.92 -16.31
N ASP A 70 3.87 -9.23 -15.37
CA ASP A 70 3.45 -7.83 -15.53
C ASP A 70 4.65 -6.89 -15.55
N ILE A 71 5.63 -7.11 -14.67
CA ILE A 71 6.88 -6.35 -14.63
C ILE A 71 7.67 -6.59 -15.93
N VAL A 72 7.73 -7.84 -16.40
CA VAL A 72 8.42 -8.20 -17.64
C VAL A 72 7.78 -7.51 -18.84
N ALA A 73 6.44 -7.50 -18.91
CA ALA A 73 5.71 -6.82 -19.98
C ALA A 73 5.95 -5.30 -19.96
N ILE A 74 5.85 -4.66 -18.80
CA ILE A 74 6.10 -3.21 -18.65
C ILE A 74 7.53 -2.87 -19.06
N LEU A 75 8.53 -3.63 -18.60
CA LEU A 75 9.93 -3.39 -18.96
C LEU A 75 10.20 -3.62 -20.45
N PHE A 76 9.58 -4.64 -21.06
CA PHE A 76 9.68 -4.87 -22.50
C PHE A 76 9.14 -3.67 -23.29
N PHE A 77 7.91 -3.24 -23.02
CA PHE A 77 7.33 -2.09 -23.73
C PHE A 77 8.10 -0.80 -23.46
N PHE A 78 8.61 -0.60 -22.25
CA PHE A 78 9.46 0.54 -21.91
C PHE A 78 10.70 0.56 -22.81
N PHE A 79 11.53 -0.49 -22.79
CA PHE A 79 12.77 -0.49 -23.57
C PHE A 79 12.50 -0.47 -25.09
N LEU A 80 11.44 -1.12 -25.56
CA LEU A 80 11.03 -1.07 -26.96
C LEU A 80 10.72 0.36 -27.41
N ILE A 81 9.90 1.08 -26.65
CA ILE A 81 9.53 2.47 -26.98
C ILE A 81 10.73 3.40 -26.79
N PHE A 82 11.54 3.18 -25.74
CA PHE A 82 12.73 3.98 -25.47
C PHE A 82 13.77 3.82 -26.59
N PHE A 83 13.91 2.61 -27.15
CA PHE A 83 14.82 2.36 -28.25
C PHE A 83 14.52 3.24 -29.47
N PHE A 84 13.24 3.42 -29.83
CA PHE A 84 12.83 4.26 -30.96
C PHE A 84 12.75 5.74 -30.63
N SER A 85 12.14 6.11 -29.50
CA SER A 85 11.89 7.51 -29.15
C SER A 85 13.10 8.23 -28.56
N LYS A 86 14.02 7.49 -27.93
CA LYS A 86 15.08 8.02 -27.05
C LYS A 86 14.58 8.97 -25.95
N ASP A 87 13.28 8.96 -25.68
CA ASP A 87 12.63 9.81 -24.70
C ASP A 87 12.10 8.95 -23.54
N PHE A 88 12.56 9.28 -22.33
CA PHE A 88 12.22 8.53 -21.13
C PHE A 88 10.73 8.66 -20.79
N LEU A 89 10.15 9.86 -20.94
CA LEU A 89 8.77 10.13 -20.54
C LEU A 89 7.78 9.40 -21.45
N THR A 90 7.99 9.49 -22.77
CA THR A 90 7.19 8.79 -23.79
C THR A 90 7.25 7.28 -23.59
N SER A 91 8.45 6.74 -23.33
CA SER A 91 8.63 5.33 -23.02
C SER A 91 7.89 4.88 -21.76
N LEU A 92 7.99 5.64 -20.67
CA LEU A 92 7.31 5.34 -19.42
C LEU A 92 5.79 5.37 -19.58
N MET A 93 5.25 6.44 -20.17
CA MET A 93 3.81 6.60 -20.36
C MET A 93 3.25 5.55 -21.34
N GLY A 94 3.99 5.23 -22.41
CA GLY A 94 3.59 4.21 -23.36
C GLY A 94 3.58 2.80 -22.78
N ALA A 95 4.60 2.44 -21.98
CA ALA A 95 4.64 1.15 -21.31
C ALA A 95 3.45 0.94 -20.37
N PHE A 96 3.13 1.92 -19.53
CA PHE A 96 1.95 1.87 -18.67
C PHE A 96 0.64 1.92 -19.46
N SER A 97 0.55 2.75 -20.50
CA SER A 97 -0.63 2.85 -21.36
C SER A 97 -1.00 1.48 -21.96
N ILE A 98 -0.03 0.78 -22.55
CA ILE A 98 -0.24 -0.55 -23.14
C ILE A 98 -0.65 -1.56 -22.06
N TYR A 99 0.01 -1.53 -20.89
CA TYR A 99 -0.30 -2.45 -19.80
C TYR A 99 -1.68 -2.22 -19.16
N LEU A 100 -2.11 -0.96 -19.02
CA LEU A 100 -3.37 -0.61 -18.37
C LEU A 100 -4.61 -1.16 -19.11
N TRP A 101 -4.53 -1.38 -20.42
CA TRP A 101 -5.59 -2.07 -21.16
C TRP A 101 -5.89 -3.46 -20.60
N ILE A 102 -4.84 -4.21 -20.22
CA ILE A 102 -4.97 -5.52 -19.57
C ILE A 102 -5.58 -5.34 -18.17
N GLY A 103 -5.07 -4.37 -17.39
CA GLY A 103 -5.54 -4.07 -16.04
C GLY A 103 -7.04 -3.76 -15.97
N ILE A 104 -7.58 -2.99 -16.92
CA ILE A 104 -9.01 -2.66 -16.99
C ILE A 104 -9.87 -3.91 -17.21
N ILE A 105 -9.44 -4.82 -18.07
CA ILE A 105 -10.17 -6.06 -18.35
C ILE A 105 -10.18 -6.96 -17.10
N GLU A 106 -9.04 -7.05 -16.42
CA GLU A 106 -8.89 -7.90 -15.22
C GLU A 106 -9.68 -7.36 -14.04
N LEU A 107 -9.60 -6.06 -13.80
CA LEU A 107 -10.20 -5.39 -12.65
C LEU A 107 -11.62 -4.89 -12.93
N ARG A 108 -12.28 -5.35 -14.00
CA ARG A 108 -13.66 -4.99 -14.36
C ARG A 108 -14.68 -5.21 -13.24
N ASP A 109 -14.43 -6.17 -12.36
CA ASP A 109 -15.32 -6.48 -11.23
C ASP A 109 -15.11 -5.56 -10.02
N TYR A 110 -14.08 -4.70 -10.05
CA TYR A 110 -13.77 -3.74 -8.99
C TYR A 110 -14.28 -2.37 -9.43
N PRO A 111 -15.50 -1.94 -9.05
CA PRO A 111 -16.19 -0.83 -9.70
C PRO A 111 -15.44 0.51 -9.59
N ILE A 112 -14.76 0.73 -8.46
CA ILE A 112 -14.01 1.98 -8.21
C ILE A 112 -12.63 1.91 -8.84
N LEU A 113 -11.89 0.81 -8.61
CA LEU A 113 -10.55 0.64 -9.16
C LEU A 113 -10.56 0.62 -10.69
N ASN A 114 -11.55 -0.04 -11.30
CA ASN A 114 -11.72 -0.06 -12.75
C ASN A 114 -11.87 1.35 -13.34
N LYS A 115 -12.71 2.19 -12.73
CA LYS A 115 -12.90 3.58 -13.15
C LYS A 115 -11.61 4.40 -13.00
N ILE A 116 -10.85 4.20 -11.90
CA ILE A 116 -9.54 4.86 -11.73
C ILE A 116 -8.57 4.44 -12.84
N LEU A 117 -8.51 3.15 -13.17
CA LEU A 117 -7.65 2.67 -14.25
C LEU A 117 -8.04 3.22 -15.62
N ILE A 118 -9.34 3.42 -15.88
CA ILE A 118 -9.81 4.08 -17.10
C ILE A 118 -9.29 5.52 -17.18
N ILE A 119 -9.33 6.27 -16.08
CA ILE A 119 -8.78 7.64 -16.02
C ILE A 119 -7.28 7.64 -16.34
N SER A 120 -6.52 6.75 -15.70
CA SER A 120 -5.08 6.61 -15.94
C SER A 120 -4.79 6.19 -17.38
N LEU A 121 -5.56 5.25 -17.94
CA LEU A 121 -5.40 4.77 -19.30
C LEU A 121 -5.58 5.92 -20.30
N VAL A 122 -6.69 6.66 -20.22
CA VAL A 122 -6.97 7.76 -21.15
C VAL A 122 -5.88 8.83 -21.05
N THR A 123 -5.50 9.20 -19.82
CA THR A 123 -4.45 10.20 -19.59
C THR A 123 -3.10 9.76 -20.18
N TYR A 124 -2.68 8.52 -19.92
CA TYR A 124 -1.39 8.01 -20.41
C TYR A 124 -1.40 7.80 -21.93
N ASN A 125 -2.53 7.42 -22.53
CA ASN A 125 -2.64 7.35 -23.99
C ASN A 125 -2.49 8.72 -24.65
N ILE A 126 -3.11 9.77 -24.08
CA ILE A 126 -2.99 11.13 -24.62
C ILE A 126 -1.53 11.63 -24.54
N ILE A 127 -0.81 11.34 -23.45
CA ILE A 127 0.62 11.69 -23.33
C ILE A 127 1.47 10.85 -24.28
N PHE A 128 1.22 9.54 -24.35
CA PHE A 128 1.99 8.63 -25.19
C PHE A 128 1.86 8.94 -26.67
N ILE A 129 0.64 9.14 -27.17
CA ILE A 129 0.39 9.50 -28.58
C ILE A 129 1.06 10.84 -28.89
N ALA A 130 0.93 11.83 -28.02
CA ALA A 130 1.61 13.12 -28.18
C ALA A 130 3.13 12.99 -28.19
N GLY A 131 3.70 12.09 -27.37
CA GLY A 131 5.13 11.75 -27.36
C GLY A 131 5.62 11.12 -28.66
N ILE A 132 4.83 10.23 -29.27
CA ILE A 132 5.14 9.67 -30.60
C ILE A 132 5.14 10.79 -31.66
N PHE A 133 4.11 11.63 -31.69
CA PHE A 133 4.05 12.76 -32.62
C PHE A 133 5.21 13.72 -32.42
N SER A 134 5.56 13.99 -31.17
CA SER A 134 6.66 14.85 -30.78
C SER A 134 8.01 14.32 -31.29
N SER A 135 8.25 13.02 -31.10
CA SER A 135 9.45 12.34 -31.59
C SER A 135 9.51 12.30 -33.11
N TYR A 136 8.37 12.08 -33.79
CA TYR A 136 8.30 12.07 -35.25
C TYR A 136 8.56 13.44 -35.88
N LEU A 137 8.01 14.50 -35.28
CA LEU A 137 8.13 15.88 -35.78
C LEU A 137 9.39 16.60 -35.25
N ASN A 138 10.22 15.93 -34.43
CA ASN A 138 11.35 16.53 -33.71
C ASN A 138 10.96 17.83 -32.97
N ASN A 139 9.75 17.87 -32.40
CA ASN A 139 9.21 19.04 -31.71
C ASN A 139 8.56 18.63 -30.39
N SER A 140 9.12 19.10 -29.26
CA SER A 140 8.66 18.73 -27.90
C SER A 140 7.29 19.29 -27.54
N VAL A 141 6.79 20.31 -28.26
CA VAL A 141 5.56 21.05 -27.91
C VAL A 141 4.37 20.13 -27.67
N TYR A 142 4.17 19.08 -28.48
CA TYR A 142 3.03 18.17 -28.31
C TYR A 142 3.11 17.36 -27.01
N LEU A 143 4.27 16.78 -26.72
CA LEU A 143 4.51 16.01 -25.49
C LEU A 143 4.39 16.91 -24.27
N ASP A 144 5.05 18.07 -24.33
CA ASP A 144 5.08 19.05 -23.25
C ASP A 144 3.67 19.58 -22.93
N THR A 145 2.90 19.92 -23.96
CA THR A 145 1.50 20.35 -23.83
C THR A 145 0.63 19.26 -23.22
N SER A 146 0.74 18.04 -23.74
CA SER A 146 -0.04 16.91 -23.25
C SER A 146 0.26 16.61 -21.78
N PHE A 147 1.54 16.66 -21.40
CA PHE A 147 1.97 16.48 -20.01
C PHE A 147 1.46 17.62 -19.11
N ALA A 148 1.60 18.88 -19.52
CA ALA A 148 1.14 20.05 -18.74
C ALA A 148 -0.38 20.03 -18.46
N PHE A 149 -1.18 19.51 -19.39
CA PHE A 149 -2.62 19.39 -19.25
C PHE A 149 -3.12 18.04 -18.71
N SER A 150 -2.23 17.07 -18.47
CA SER A 150 -2.57 15.74 -17.96
C SER A 150 -3.37 15.76 -16.65
N PHE A 151 -3.05 16.68 -15.75
CA PHE A 151 -3.77 16.86 -14.49
C PHE A 151 -5.25 17.24 -14.71
N TRP A 152 -5.53 18.11 -15.69
CA TRP A 152 -6.89 18.51 -16.03
C TRP A 152 -7.69 17.37 -16.65
N ILE A 153 -7.04 16.53 -17.46
CA ILE A 153 -7.65 15.33 -18.02
C ILE A 153 -8.09 14.39 -16.89
N ILE A 154 -7.23 14.15 -15.89
CA ILE A 154 -7.55 13.33 -14.71
C ILE A 154 -8.76 13.92 -13.96
N LEU A 155 -8.78 15.24 -13.77
CA LEU A 155 -9.85 15.93 -13.05
C LEU A 155 -11.20 15.82 -13.78
N ILE A 156 -11.23 16.12 -15.08
CA ILE A 156 -12.44 16.07 -15.91
C ILE A 156 -12.99 14.65 -15.98
N LEU A 157 -12.13 13.65 -16.28
CA LEU A 157 -12.55 12.25 -16.35
C LEU A 157 -13.02 11.72 -15.00
N GLY A 158 -12.37 12.13 -13.91
CA GLY A 158 -12.82 11.82 -12.55
C GLY A 158 -14.23 12.31 -12.28
N PHE A 159 -14.54 13.55 -12.69
CA PHE A 159 -15.90 14.09 -12.58
C PHE A 159 -16.91 13.35 -13.45
N ILE A 160 -16.54 12.98 -14.69
CA ILE A 160 -17.40 12.21 -15.59
C ILE A 160 -17.72 10.82 -15.00
N LEU A 161 -16.74 10.11 -14.43
CA LEU A 161 -16.91 8.72 -14.00
C LEU A 161 -17.50 8.54 -12.59
N PHE A 162 -17.25 9.50 -11.69
CA PHE A 162 -17.69 9.46 -10.29
C PHE A 162 -18.70 10.55 -9.92
N GLY A 163 -18.98 11.49 -10.81
CA GLY A 163 -19.98 12.55 -10.63
C GLY A 163 -19.71 13.43 -9.41
N ARG A 164 -20.77 13.77 -8.67
CA ARG A 164 -20.68 14.59 -7.46
C ARG A 164 -19.81 13.97 -6.35
N LYS A 165 -19.56 12.66 -6.35
CA LYS A 165 -18.67 12.02 -5.37
C LYS A 165 -17.20 12.37 -5.64
N TYR A 166 -16.82 12.51 -6.91
CA TYR A 166 -15.51 13.03 -7.25
C TYR A 166 -15.33 14.46 -6.73
N LEU A 167 -16.39 15.29 -6.77
CA LEU A 167 -16.33 16.61 -6.16
C LEU A 167 -16.07 16.52 -4.66
N ILE A 168 -16.55 15.50 -3.94
CA ILE A 168 -16.26 15.35 -2.52
C ILE A 168 -14.76 15.07 -2.34
N VAL A 169 -14.21 14.09 -3.06
CA VAL A 169 -12.77 13.79 -3.05
C VAL A 169 -11.95 15.02 -3.46
N TRP A 170 -12.37 15.74 -4.50
CA TRP A 170 -11.75 16.96 -5.01
C TRP A 170 -11.89 18.16 -4.08
N ARG A 171 -13.01 18.30 -3.38
CA ARG A 171 -13.19 19.32 -2.33
C ARG A 171 -12.24 19.07 -1.16
N PHE A 172 -11.94 17.81 -0.87
CA PHE A 172 -10.94 17.46 0.13
C PHE A 172 -9.50 17.48 -0.38
N LEU A 173 -9.29 17.56 -1.69
CA LEU A 173 -8.01 17.91 -2.29
C LEU A 173 -7.74 19.40 -2.01
N SER A 174 -6.49 19.73 -1.63
CA SER A 174 -6.14 20.98 -0.95
C SER A 174 -6.53 22.26 -1.72
N PRO A 175 -6.59 23.44 -1.05
CA PRO A 175 -6.74 24.75 -1.72
C PRO A 175 -5.68 25.03 -2.81
N GLU A 176 -4.59 24.26 -2.86
CA GLU A 176 -3.52 24.40 -3.86
C GLU A 176 -4.02 24.11 -5.28
N TYR A 177 -5.04 23.27 -5.45
CA TYR A 177 -5.62 23.02 -6.79
C TYR A 177 -6.43 24.20 -7.32
N LEU A 178 -7.07 24.95 -6.43
CA LEU A 178 -7.66 26.23 -6.79
C LEU A 178 -6.57 27.22 -7.20
N MET A 179 -5.45 27.23 -6.48
CA MET A 179 -4.30 28.08 -6.86
C MET A 179 -3.79 27.70 -8.25
N LEU A 180 -3.63 26.41 -8.52
CA LEU A 180 -3.22 25.91 -9.83
C LEU A 180 -4.22 26.30 -10.93
N PHE A 181 -5.53 26.20 -10.68
CA PHE A 181 -6.55 26.69 -11.62
C PHE A 181 -6.41 28.17 -11.93
N ILE A 182 -6.25 29.00 -10.90
CA ILE A 182 -6.14 30.45 -11.06
C ILE A 182 -4.81 30.81 -11.72
N TYR A 183 -3.72 30.09 -11.42
CA TYR A 183 -2.44 30.24 -12.11
C TYR A 183 -2.57 29.93 -13.60
N VAL A 184 -3.31 28.88 -13.98
CA VAL A 184 -3.60 28.60 -15.40
C VAL A 184 -4.36 29.76 -16.04
N ILE A 185 -5.40 30.30 -15.39
CA ILE A 185 -6.15 31.44 -15.91
C ILE A 185 -5.26 32.68 -16.04
N ALA A 186 -4.47 32.98 -15.02
CA ALA A 186 -3.55 34.12 -15.03
C ALA A 186 -2.52 33.98 -16.16
N TRP A 187 -1.97 32.79 -16.34
CA TRP A 187 -0.99 32.51 -17.38
C TRP A 187 -1.60 32.62 -18.78
N LEU A 188 -2.79 32.03 -18.99
CA LEU A 188 -3.54 32.19 -20.24
C LEU A 188 -3.85 33.66 -20.54
N ALA A 189 -4.24 34.44 -19.53
CA ALA A 189 -4.46 35.88 -19.68
C ALA A 189 -3.18 36.59 -20.13
N VAL A 190 -2.04 36.31 -19.49
CA VAL A 190 -0.75 36.89 -19.87
C VAL A 190 -0.38 36.53 -21.30
N VAL A 191 -0.48 35.26 -21.70
CA VAL A 191 -0.12 34.85 -23.07
C VAL A 191 -1.06 35.38 -24.13
N ILE A 192 -2.37 35.42 -23.86
CA ILE A 192 -3.32 36.03 -24.78
C ILE A 192 -2.97 37.50 -24.96
N ILE A 193 -2.77 38.26 -23.88
CA ILE A 193 -2.41 39.67 -23.97
C ILE A 193 -1.07 39.84 -24.67
N ASN A 194 -0.07 39.00 -24.38
CA ASN A 194 1.25 39.09 -25.00
C ASN A 194 1.23 38.78 -26.50
N ARG A 195 0.38 37.84 -26.92
CA ARG A 195 0.19 37.51 -28.35
C ARG A 195 -0.34 38.71 -29.15
N TYR A 196 -1.24 39.51 -28.58
CA TYR A 196 -1.87 40.62 -29.27
C TYR A 196 -1.18 41.97 -29.06
N ALA A 197 -0.65 42.21 -27.87
CA ALA A 197 -0.16 43.53 -27.48
C ALA A 197 1.34 43.58 -27.15
N ARG A 198 2.02 42.42 -27.06
CA ARG A 198 3.46 42.31 -26.71
C ARG A 198 3.86 43.11 -25.47
N ILE A 199 2.97 43.17 -24.47
CA ILE A 199 3.13 43.99 -23.26
C ILE A 199 3.96 43.26 -22.19
N PHE A 200 4.01 41.93 -22.19
CA PHE A 200 4.55 41.15 -21.07
C PHE A 200 5.83 40.40 -21.46
N GLU A 201 6.88 40.55 -20.65
CA GLU A 201 8.13 39.80 -20.81
C GLU A 201 8.01 38.42 -20.14
N THR A 202 8.24 37.36 -20.92
CA THR A 202 8.22 35.97 -20.45
C THR A 202 9.59 35.45 -20.04
N SER A 203 10.66 36.17 -20.41
CA SER A 203 12.03 35.86 -20.03
C SER A 203 12.39 36.47 -18.67
N SER A 204 13.40 35.92 -17.98
CA SER A 204 13.89 36.53 -16.73
C SER A 204 14.38 37.96 -16.99
N PRO A 205 13.96 38.94 -16.17
CA PRO A 205 14.38 40.34 -16.30
C PRO A 205 15.88 40.56 -16.00
N PHE A 206 16.58 39.52 -15.57
CA PHE A 206 18.01 39.56 -15.24
C PHE A 206 18.92 39.05 -16.38
N ARG A 207 18.35 38.65 -17.53
CA ARG A 207 19.10 38.04 -18.63
C ARG A 207 19.76 39.05 -19.58
N SER A 208 19.23 40.26 -19.70
CA SER A 208 19.65 41.27 -20.68
C SER A 208 20.75 42.23 -20.21
N GLY A 209 21.25 42.13 -18.98
CA GLY A 209 22.28 43.04 -18.44
C GLY A 209 21.80 44.47 -18.14
N GLU A 210 20.67 44.90 -18.71
CA GLU A 210 19.98 46.15 -18.42
C GLU A 210 18.69 45.89 -17.64
N PHE A 211 18.61 46.44 -16.41
CA PHE A 211 17.41 46.32 -15.57
C PHE A 211 16.40 47.42 -15.91
N ASN A 212 15.34 47.06 -16.62
CA ASN A 212 14.20 47.95 -16.84
C ASN A 212 13.10 47.71 -15.78
N THR A 213 12.73 48.78 -15.08
CA THR A 213 11.72 48.72 -14.02
C THR A 213 10.32 48.35 -14.53
N ILE A 214 9.98 48.77 -15.75
CA ILE A 214 8.68 48.47 -16.37
C ILE A 214 8.59 46.98 -16.72
N ASP A 215 9.66 46.44 -17.32
CA ASP A 215 9.73 45.02 -17.70
C ASP A 215 9.68 44.09 -16.48
N PHE A 216 10.24 44.54 -15.35
CA PHE A 216 10.14 43.82 -14.07
C PHE A 216 8.69 43.68 -13.58
N PHE A 217 7.90 44.76 -13.59
CA PHE A 217 6.50 44.72 -13.15
C PHE A 217 5.58 43.96 -14.11
N LEU A 218 5.93 43.95 -15.41
CA LEU A 218 5.20 43.23 -16.46
C LEU A 218 5.70 41.79 -16.65
N ASN A 219 6.60 41.31 -15.80
CA ASN A 219 7.11 39.96 -15.88
C ASN A 219 6.11 38.91 -15.35
N ILE A 220 6.04 37.73 -15.98
CA ILE A 220 5.13 36.63 -15.59
C ILE A 220 5.30 36.17 -14.13
N TYR A 221 6.52 36.14 -13.60
CA TYR A 221 6.77 35.75 -12.21
C TYR A 221 6.20 36.79 -11.24
N PHE A 222 6.29 38.09 -11.57
CA PHE A 222 5.68 39.15 -10.77
C PHE A 222 4.15 39.04 -10.74
N ILE A 223 3.53 38.74 -11.90
CA ILE A 223 2.08 38.52 -12.00
C ILE A 223 1.66 37.32 -11.15
N PHE A 224 2.42 36.22 -11.17
CA PHE A 224 2.15 35.07 -10.31
C PHE A 224 2.30 35.36 -8.82
N ILE A 225 3.28 36.18 -8.43
CA ILE A 225 3.39 36.67 -7.06
C ILE A 225 2.14 37.49 -6.69
N LEU A 226 1.70 38.40 -7.55
CA LEU A 226 0.49 39.20 -7.32
C LEU A 226 -0.75 38.31 -7.16
N VAL A 227 -0.92 37.34 -8.06
CA VAL A 227 -2.03 36.38 -8.03
C VAL A 227 -2.00 35.54 -6.75
N ASN A 228 -0.84 35.05 -6.31
CA ASN A 228 -0.67 34.34 -5.04
C ASN A 228 -1.18 35.17 -3.84
N TRP A 229 -0.85 36.47 -3.80
CA TRP A 229 -1.33 37.39 -2.76
C TRP A 229 -2.82 37.69 -2.86
N VAL A 230 -3.34 37.92 -4.06
CA VAL A 230 -4.77 38.11 -4.29
C VAL A 230 -5.55 36.91 -3.78
N ILE A 231 -5.15 35.69 -4.18
CA ILE A 231 -5.75 34.43 -3.73
C ILE A 231 -5.69 34.32 -2.20
N TYR A 232 -4.55 34.63 -1.59
CA TYR A 232 -4.43 34.61 -0.13
C TYR A 232 -5.54 35.44 0.54
N PHE A 233 -5.78 36.67 0.07
CA PHE A 233 -6.81 37.55 0.63
C PHE A 233 -8.24 37.08 0.37
N ILE A 234 -8.54 36.56 -0.82
CA ILE A 234 -9.90 36.14 -1.22
C ILE A 234 -10.19 34.66 -0.94
N SER A 235 -9.23 33.91 -0.42
CA SER A 235 -9.32 32.46 -0.20
C SER A 235 -10.52 32.05 0.67
N GLY A 236 -10.87 32.85 1.69
CA GLY A 236 -11.95 32.54 2.62
C GLY A 236 -13.32 32.34 1.95
N PRO A 237 -13.88 33.36 1.28
CA PRO A 237 -15.15 33.24 0.55
C PRO A 237 -15.14 32.16 -0.54
N ILE A 238 -14.04 32.05 -1.29
CA ILE A 238 -13.96 31.08 -2.38
C ILE A 238 -14.01 29.66 -1.83
N LEU A 239 -13.22 29.37 -0.80
CA LEU A 239 -13.16 28.02 -0.23
C LEU A 239 -14.50 27.63 0.42
N ASN A 240 -15.24 28.57 1.03
CA ASN A 240 -16.61 28.32 1.48
C ASN A 240 -17.50 27.76 0.35
N LYS A 241 -17.47 28.41 -0.83
CA LYS A 241 -18.30 28.02 -1.98
C LYS A 241 -17.85 26.69 -2.56
N LEU A 242 -16.55 26.49 -2.72
CA LEU A 242 -15.98 25.26 -3.26
C LEU A 242 -16.29 24.06 -2.37
N LEU A 243 -16.07 24.18 -1.07
CA LEU A 243 -16.33 23.14 -0.08
C LEU A 243 -17.81 23.01 0.29
N GLY A 244 -18.70 23.82 -0.27
CA GLY A 244 -20.13 23.80 0.06
C GLY A 244 -20.42 24.05 1.54
N ILE A 245 -19.57 24.85 2.21
CA ILE A 245 -19.67 25.11 3.65
C ILE A 245 -20.79 26.11 3.89
N LYS A 246 -21.77 25.70 4.70
CA LYS A 246 -22.88 26.56 5.13
C LYS A 246 -22.54 27.22 6.46
N LYS A 247 -22.94 28.48 6.62
CA LYS A 247 -22.85 29.17 7.91
C LYS A 247 -23.77 28.46 8.90
N ILE A 248 -23.27 28.22 10.11
CA ILE A 248 -24.03 27.59 11.19
C ILE A 248 -24.60 28.69 12.11
N GLU A 249 -25.71 28.40 12.78
CA GLU A 249 -26.25 29.15 13.93
C GLU A 249 -26.42 28.28 15.20
N ASN A 250 -25.99 27.02 15.18
CA ASN A 250 -25.99 26.10 16.31
C ASN A 250 -25.11 26.59 17.48
N ASP A 251 -25.76 26.98 18.58
CA ASP A 251 -25.14 27.53 19.79
C ASP A 251 -24.08 26.62 20.43
N ASP A 252 -24.24 25.30 20.40
CA ASP A 252 -23.33 24.36 21.05
C ASP A 252 -21.96 24.32 20.35
N LEU A 253 -21.95 24.27 19.02
CA LEU A 253 -20.71 24.31 18.26
C LEU A 253 -20.03 25.68 18.36
N PHE A 254 -20.82 26.76 18.40
CA PHE A 254 -20.29 28.10 18.67
C PHE A 254 -19.60 28.15 20.03
N LYS A 255 -20.21 27.59 21.08
CA LYS A 255 -19.62 27.53 22.43
C LYS A 255 -18.31 26.74 22.43
N ILE A 256 -18.27 25.57 21.78
CA ILE A 256 -17.06 24.75 21.69
C ILE A 256 -15.93 25.52 20.97
N VAL A 257 -16.19 26.04 19.77
CA VAL A 257 -15.17 26.77 19.00
C VAL A 257 -14.70 28.01 19.76
N ASN A 258 -15.62 28.78 20.36
CA ASN A 258 -15.23 29.97 21.12
C ASN A 258 -14.41 29.64 22.37
N LYS A 259 -14.72 28.54 23.06
CA LYS A 259 -13.91 28.04 24.18
C LYS A 259 -12.50 27.70 23.71
N VAL A 260 -12.36 26.84 22.70
CA VAL A 260 -11.05 26.43 22.16
C VAL A 260 -10.27 27.63 21.61
N LYS A 261 -10.93 28.56 20.91
CA LYS A 261 -10.34 29.82 20.43
C LYS A 261 -9.73 30.65 21.55
N LYS A 262 -10.39 30.72 22.70
CA LYS A 262 -9.90 31.43 23.89
C LYS A 262 -8.64 30.77 24.44
N GLU A 263 -8.67 29.44 24.62
CA GLU A 263 -7.53 28.66 25.10
C GLU A 263 -6.30 28.72 24.16
N ILE A 264 -6.53 28.71 22.84
CA ILE A 264 -5.46 28.87 21.83
C ILE A 264 -4.93 30.32 21.77
N GLY A 265 -5.66 31.29 22.35
CA GLY A 265 -5.25 32.70 22.40
C GLY A 265 -5.45 33.46 21.09
N ILE A 266 -6.51 33.17 20.34
CA ILE A 266 -6.86 33.90 19.11
C ILE A 266 -7.75 35.10 19.46
N LYS A 267 -7.27 36.30 19.15
CA LYS A 267 -8.05 37.54 19.21
C LYS A 267 -8.88 37.74 17.93
N GLY A 268 -10.09 38.26 18.08
CA GLY A 268 -11.01 38.58 16.99
C GLY A 268 -12.05 37.50 16.67
N LYS A 269 -12.88 37.79 15.66
CA LYS A 269 -13.95 36.90 15.20
C LYS A 269 -13.38 35.80 14.30
N VAL A 270 -13.83 34.56 14.52
CA VAL A 270 -13.59 33.42 13.63
C VAL A 270 -14.95 33.02 13.06
N LYS A 271 -15.09 32.98 11.75
CA LYS A 271 -16.33 32.55 11.09
C LYS A 271 -16.42 31.04 11.13
N ILE A 272 -17.56 30.50 11.55
CA ILE A 272 -17.78 29.07 11.71
C ILE A 272 -18.76 28.59 10.63
N GLY A 273 -18.41 27.51 9.96
CA GLY A 273 -19.28 26.85 8.99
C GLY A 273 -19.32 25.33 9.17
N PHE A 274 -20.31 24.68 8.56
CA PHE A 274 -20.49 23.23 8.55
C PHE A 274 -20.50 22.69 7.12
N GLY A 275 -19.85 21.56 6.92
CA GLY A 275 -19.98 20.72 5.74
C GLY A 275 -20.45 19.32 6.12
N LYS A 276 -21.46 18.80 5.42
CA LYS A 276 -21.98 17.44 5.63
C LYS A 276 -21.18 16.41 4.84
N TYR A 277 -20.36 15.62 5.51
CA TYR A 277 -19.41 14.67 4.89
C TYR A 277 -19.17 13.43 5.78
N PRO A 278 -18.82 12.26 5.24
CA PRO A 278 -18.75 11.00 6.00
C PRO A 278 -17.60 10.90 7.02
N ILE A 279 -16.76 11.93 7.15
CA ILE A 279 -15.59 11.96 8.03
C ILE A 279 -15.77 13.03 9.09
N LEU A 280 -15.37 12.76 10.33
CA LEU A 280 -15.19 13.79 11.35
C LEU A 280 -13.85 14.49 11.14
N ASN A 281 -13.91 15.77 10.74
CA ASN A 281 -12.74 16.62 10.60
C ASN A 281 -13.11 18.09 10.87
N ALA A 282 -12.12 18.97 10.88
CA ALA A 282 -12.32 20.39 10.72
C ALA A 282 -11.22 20.96 9.82
N MET A 283 -11.43 22.16 9.31
CA MET A 283 -10.46 22.85 8.48
C MET A 283 -10.43 24.32 8.85
N ALA A 284 -9.26 24.83 9.20
CA ALA A 284 -9.02 26.25 9.34
C ALA A 284 -8.47 26.84 8.02
N TYR A 285 -9.02 27.98 7.62
CA TYR A 285 -8.64 28.61 6.34
C TYR A 285 -8.94 30.12 6.33
N GLY A 286 -8.49 30.76 5.24
CA GLY A 286 -8.60 32.20 5.03
C GLY A 286 -7.31 32.95 5.38
N SER A 287 -7.35 34.26 5.10
CA SER A 287 -6.25 35.18 5.38
C SER A 287 -6.20 35.56 6.86
N ILE A 288 -5.15 36.28 7.25
CA ILE A 288 -5.04 36.85 8.60
C ILE A 288 -6.18 37.81 8.95
N PHE A 289 -6.81 38.41 7.93
CA PHE A 289 -7.93 39.34 8.04
C PHE A 289 -9.30 38.64 7.97
N ASP A 290 -9.38 37.42 7.42
CA ASP A 290 -10.61 36.64 7.31
C ASP A 290 -10.43 35.22 7.86
N LYS A 291 -10.44 35.09 9.19
CA LYS A 291 -10.24 33.81 9.88
C LYS A 291 -11.52 32.96 9.83
N ARG A 292 -11.44 31.75 9.29
CA ARG A 292 -12.57 30.83 9.17
C ARG A 292 -12.22 29.43 9.67
N ILE A 293 -13.22 28.72 10.17
CA ILE A 293 -13.16 27.30 10.48
C ILE A 293 -14.41 26.60 9.96
N ALA A 294 -14.22 25.46 9.31
CA ALA A 294 -15.29 24.59 8.87
C ALA A 294 -15.25 23.29 9.66
N ILE A 295 -16.37 22.93 10.26
CA ILE A 295 -16.59 21.64 10.89
C ILE A 295 -17.16 20.69 9.84
N ILE A 296 -16.59 19.50 9.75
CA ILE A 296 -16.86 18.51 8.72
C ILE A 296 -17.31 17.24 9.46
N ALA A 297 -18.57 16.85 9.29
CA ALA A 297 -19.11 15.63 9.91
C ALA A 297 -20.34 15.13 9.15
N GLU A 298 -20.72 13.87 9.39
CA GLU A 298 -21.86 13.25 8.70
C GLU A 298 -23.18 13.85 9.20
N ASP A 299 -23.24 14.11 10.51
CA ASP A 299 -24.35 14.77 11.18
C ASP A 299 -23.79 15.79 12.18
N ILE A 300 -24.39 16.98 12.18
CA ILE A 300 -24.04 18.07 13.11
C ILE A 300 -24.39 17.73 14.56
N ASN A 301 -25.36 16.83 14.76
CA ASN A 301 -25.88 16.45 16.07
C ASN A 301 -25.15 15.24 16.69
N GLN A 302 -24.41 14.46 15.89
CA GLN A 302 -23.75 13.22 16.33
C GLN A 302 -22.22 13.35 16.30
N ILE A 303 -21.70 14.46 16.83
CA ILE A 303 -20.26 14.72 16.85
C ILE A 303 -19.69 14.41 18.25
N PRO A 304 -18.67 13.55 18.37
CA PRO A 304 -17.94 13.35 19.62
C PRO A 304 -17.28 14.67 20.05
N LYS A 305 -17.85 15.32 21.07
CA LYS A 305 -17.48 16.69 21.49
C LYS A 305 -16.00 16.81 21.84
N ASP A 306 -15.41 15.78 22.45
CA ASP A 306 -14.00 15.80 22.87
C ASP A 306 -13.05 15.72 21.67
N GLU A 307 -13.28 14.80 20.74
CA GLU A 307 -12.47 14.69 19.53
C GLU A 307 -12.57 15.96 18.69
N LEU A 308 -13.79 16.51 18.58
CA LEU A 308 -14.01 17.77 17.88
C LEU A 308 -13.22 18.92 18.52
N LYS A 309 -13.15 19.03 19.86
CA LYS A 309 -12.31 20.04 20.53
C LYS A 309 -10.84 19.89 20.15
N GLY A 310 -10.33 18.65 20.12
CA GLY A 310 -8.96 18.35 19.72
C GLY A 310 -8.65 18.78 18.29
N ILE A 311 -9.53 18.41 17.34
CA ILE A 311 -9.38 18.78 15.93
C ILE A 311 -9.47 20.30 15.76
N ILE A 312 -10.46 20.95 16.37
CA ILE A 312 -10.58 22.42 16.34
C ILE A 312 -9.34 23.09 16.94
N ALA A 313 -8.78 22.55 18.03
CA ALA A 313 -7.58 23.11 18.65
C ALA A 313 -6.37 23.07 17.70
N HIS A 314 -6.20 21.95 16.98
CA HIS A 314 -5.18 21.81 15.93
C HIS A 314 -5.38 22.83 14.82
N GLU A 315 -6.58 22.90 14.24
CA GLU A 315 -6.91 23.80 13.14
C GLU A 315 -6.76 25.29 13.54
N LEU A 316 -7.25 25.67 14.72
CA LEU A 316 -7.06 27.02 15.25
C LEU A 316 -5.58 27.31 15.54
N ALA A 317 -4.77 26.32 15.89
CA ALA A 317 -3.33 26.51 16.04
C ALA A 317 -2.65 26.88 14.72
N HIS A 318 -3.15 26.45 13.56
CA HIS A 318 -2.69 26.92 12.25
C HIS A 318 -2.96 28.42 12.06
N ILE A 319 -4.17 28.88 12.41
CA ILE A 319 -4.53 30.31 12.36
C ILE A 319 -3.64 31.13 13.31
N ARG A 320 -3.47 30.67 14.56
CA ARG A 320 -2.64 31.35 15.55
C ARG A 320 -1.17 31.42 15.14
N GLY A 321 -0.69 30.36 14.48
CA GLY A 321 0.65 30.26 13.90
C GLY A 321 0.83 30.99 12.58
N LYS A 322 -0.24 31.56 12.00
CA LYS A 322 -0.24 32.22 10.69
C LYS A 322 0.33 31.32 9.57
N HIS A 323 0.08 30.01 9.64
CA HIS A 323 0.70 29.04 8.72
C HIS A 323 0.35 29.30 7.26
N THR A 324 -0.87 29.76 6.95
CA THR A 324 -1.27 30.15 5.59
C THR A 324 -0.44 31.32 5.05
N LEU A 325 -0.18 32.34 5.88
CA LEU A 325 0.67 33.48 5.51
C LEU A 325 2.12 33.05 5.29
N ILE A 326 2.65 32.18 6.16
CA ILE A 326 4.01 31.63 6.00
C ILE A 326 4.13 30.89 4.66
N LEU A 327 3.12 30.09 4.30
CA LEU A 327 3.11 29.35 3.05
C LEU A 327 3.04 30.31 1.84
N THR A 328 2.23 31.37 1.91
CA THR A 328 2.20 32.44 0.88
C THR A 328 3.59 33.08 0.69
N PHE A 329 4.30 33.39 1.77
CA PHE A 329 5.67 33.93 1.68
C PHE A 329 6.66 32.91 1.09
N ILE A 330 6.56 31.63 1.47
CA ILE A 330 7.41 30.57 0.90
C ILE A 330 7.18 30.47 -0.62
N THR A 331 5.92 30.50 -1.08
CA THR A 331 5.59 30.50 -2.52
C THR A 331 6.12 31.76 -3.21
N THR A 332 6.05 32.93 -2.58
CA THR A 332 6.65 34.16 -3.12
C THR A 332 8.17 34.04 -3.26
N ILE A 333 8.85 33.49 -2.26
CA ILE A 333 10.31 33.27 -2.31
C ILE A 333 10.67 32.25 -3.41
N ASP A 334 9.91 31.16 -3.54
CA ASP A 334 10.10 30.17 -4.62
C ASP A 334 9.98 30.82 -6.00
N LEU A 335 8.94 31.63 -6.23
CA LEU A 335 8.76 32.37 -7.49
C LEU A 335 9.88 33.38 -7.75
N ILE A 336 10.39 34.07 -6.72
CA ILE A 336 11.53 35.00 -6.87
C ILE A 336 12.79 34.23 -7.24
N ILE A 337 13.09 33.10 -6.58
CA ILE A 337 14.26 32.27 -6.90
C ILE A 337 14.18 31.76 -8.33
N ARG A 338 13.00 31.29 -8.76
CA ARG A 338 12.75 30.86 -10.14
C ARG A 338 12.97 31.98 -11.15
N MET A 339 12.47 33.17 -10.85
CA MET A 339 12.68 34.37 -11.66
C MET A 339 14.18 34.72 -11.80
N VAL A 340 14.94 34.68 -10.71
CA VAL A 340 16.38 34.99 -10.72
C VAL A 340 17.20 33.93 -11.45
N LEU A 341 16.86 32.65 -11.28
CA LEU A 341 17.57 31.52 -11.89
C LEU A 341 17.05 31.13 -13.28
N ASP A 342 16.07 31.87 -13.82
CA ASP A 342 15.39 31.58 -15.09
C ASP A 342 14.83 30.14 -15.15
N ILE A 343 14.40 29.60 -14.00
CA ILE A 343 13.75 28.30 -13.91
C ILE A 343 12.26 28.50 -14.17
N PRO A 344 11.62 27.69 -15.04
CA PRO A 344 10.19 27.83 -15.31
C PRO A 344 9.33 27.87 -14.03
N ALA A 345 8.25 28.62 -14.04
CA ALA A 345 7.32 28.71 -12.92
C ALA A 345 6.39 27.48 -12.87
N THR A 346 5.93 27.00 -14.03
CA THR A 346 4.92 25.95 -14.14
C THR A 346 5.17 25.05 -15.35
N TYR A 347 4.49 23.90 -15.41
CA TYR A 347 4.52 23.03 -16.60
C TYR A 347 3.94 23.72 -17.86
N TYR A 348 3.09 24.74 -17.70
CA TYR A 348 2.48 25.47 -18.82
C TYR A 348 3.47 26.36 -19.57
N ASP A 349 4.60 26.71 -18.94
CA ASP A 349 5.67 27.45 -19.60
C ASP A 349 6.24 26.68 -20.82
N TYR A 350 6.16 25.34 -20.81
CA TYR A 350 6.56 24.50 -21.94
C TYR A 350 5.51 24.43 -23.05
N THR A 351 4.26 24.80 -22.77
CA THR A 351 3.19 24.78 -23.77
C THR A 351 3.15 26.07 -24.57
N PHE A 352 3.27 27.22 -23.92
CA PHE A 352 3.15 28.50 -24.62
C PHE A 352 4.27 29.51 -24.33
N GLY A 353 5.34 29.09 -23.66
CA GLY A 353 6.58 29.84 -23.50
C GLY A 353 7.77 29.11 -24.14
N ASN A 354 8.98 29.66 -23.95
CA ASN A 354 10.24 29.09 -24.43
C ASN A 354 11.21 28.88 -23.26
N PRO A 355 11.01 27.85 -22.42
CA PRO A 355 11.80 27.63 -21.22
C PRO A 355 13.25 27.25 -21.56
N SER A 356 14.19 27.72 -20.74
CA SER A 356 15.63 27.47 -20.90
C SER A 356 16.06 26.05 -20.48
N VAL A 357 15.24 25.38 -19.66
CA VAL A 357 15.51 24.06 -19.07
C VAL A 357 14.61 23.01 -19.73
N PRO A 358 15.11 21.80 -20.09
CA PRO A 358 14.26 20.71 -20.60
C PRO A 358 13.21 20.22 -19.58
N LEU A 359 12.03 19.78 -20.05
CA LEU A 359 10.91 19.37 -19.19
C LEU A 359 11.30 18.31 -18.14
N PHE A 360 12.09 17.30 -18.53
CA PHE A 360 12.53 16.25 -17.61
C PHE A 360 13.38 16.82 -16.46
N THR A 361 14.33 17.70 -16.77
CA THR A 361 15.16 18.37 -15.76
C THR A 361 14.28 19.22 -14.83
N PHE A 362 13.26 19.90 -15.38
CA PHE A 362 12.29 20.64 -14.59
C PHE A 362 11.45 19.76 -13.66
N ILE A 363 11.04 18.56 -14.10
CA ILE A 363 10.37 17.58 -13.24
C ILE A 363 11.28 17.20 -12.06
N VAL A 364 12.56 16.95 -12.29
CA VAL A 364 13.53 16.59 -11.24
C VAL A 364 13.78 17.74 -10.26
N ILE A 365 13.90 18.99 -10.77
CA ILE A 365 14.03 20.20 -9.94
C ILE A 365 12.77 20.36 -9.06
N ASN A 366 11.57 20.27 -9.64
CA ASN A 366 10.33 20.39 -8.87
C ASN A 366 10.17 19.29 -7.84
N LEU A 367 10.57 18.05 -8.15
CA LEU A 367 10.56 16.96 -7.16
C LEU A 367 11.49 17.27 -5.99
N SER A 368 12.65 17.86 -6.26
CA SER A 368 13.62 18.26 -5.23
C SER A 368 13.09 19.40 -4.35
N ILE A 369 12.52 20.44 -4.96
CA ILE A 369 11.86 21.56 -4.25
C ILE A 369 10.68 21.04 -3.43
N TYR A 370 9.85 20.17 -4.00
CA TYR A 370 8.72 19.54 -3.31
C TYR A 370 9.18 18.85 -2.03
N ILE A 371 10.26 18.06 -2.06
CA ILE A 371 10.79 17.39 -0.84
C ILE A 371 11.15 18.40 0.26
N ILE A 372 11.72 19.56 -0.10
CA ILE A 372 12.07 20.61 0.86
C ILE A 372 10.81 21.27 1.45
N LEU A 373 9.89 21.71 0.58
CA LEU A 373 8.62 22.32 0.99
C LEU A 373 7.79 21.37 1.85
N PHE A 374 7.80 20.09 1.51
CA PHE A 374 7.14 19.03 2.23
C PHE A 374 7.64 18.88 3.67
N ILE A 375 8.96 18.96 3.89
CA ILE A 375 9.53 18.97 5.24
C ILE A 375 9.08 20.21 6.01
N LEU A 376 9.03 21.39 5.37
CA LEU A 376 8.56 22.61 6.01
C LEU A 376 7.09 22.51 6.44
N VAL A 377 6.21 21.99 5.58
CA VAL A 377 4.79 21.76 5.91
C VAL A 377 4.66 20.85 7.12
N ARG A 378 5.41 19.76 7.19
CA ARG A 378 5.43 18.86 8.36
C ARG A 378 5.90 19.54 9.65
N ILE A 379 6.83 20.49 9.56
CA ILE A 379 7.26 21.28 10.71
C ILE A 379 6.11 22.18 11.19
N LEU A 380 5.33 22.75 10.26
CA LEU A 380 4.15 23.54 10.59
C LEU A 380 3.06 22.67 11.26
N GLU A 381 2.85 21.44 10.78
CA GLU A 381 1.97 20.45 11.42
C GLU A 381 2.39 20.18 12.87
N GLY A 382 3.65 19.81 13.10
CA GLY A 382 4.15 19.56 14.47
C GLY A 382 4.08 20.81 15.37
N ARG A 383 4.18 22.02 14.79
CA ARG A 383 3.97 23.28 15.54
C ARG A 383 2.51 23.52 15.88
N ALA A 384 1.56 23.08 15.04
CA ALA A 384 0.14 23.13 15.35
C ALA A 384 -0.20 22.13 16.46
N ASP A 385 0.26 20.88 16.35
CA ASP A 385 0.13 19.84 17.38
C ASP A 385 0.68 20.33 18.74
N LEU A 386 1.88 20.94 18.76
CA LEU A 386 2.48 21.48 19.98
C LEU A 386 1.66 22.62 20.60
N ARG A 387 1.03 23.48 19.79
CA ARG A 387 0.18 24.57 20.30
C ARG A 387 -1.14 24.04 20.85
N ALA A 388 -1.77 23.09 20.16
CA ALA A 388 -2.97 22.41 20.65
C ALA A 388 -2.70 21.71 21.99
N LYS A 389 -1.56 21.02 22.08
CA LYS A 389 -1.07 20.42 23.32
C LYS A 389 -0.89 21.44 24.45
N LYS A 390 -0.20 22.57 24.18
CA LYS A 390 0.00 23.64 25.18
C LYS A 390 -1.30 24.29 25.65
N ALA A 391 -2.33 24.28 24.82
CA ALA A 391 -3.68 24.73 25.17
C ALA A 391 -4.51 23.65 25.90
N GLY A 392 -3.94 22.50 26.23
CA GLY A 392 -4.59 21.45 27.03
C GLY A 392 -5.33 20.38 26.24
N PHE A 393 -5.29 20.38 24.91
CA PHE A 393 -6.10 19.48 24.06
C PHE A 393 -5.34 18.23 23.54
N ALA A 394 -4.28 17.83 24.23
CA ALA A 394 -3.42 16.73 23.76
C ALA A 394 -4.14 15.37 23.75
N ARG A 395 -4.96 15.09 24.77
CA ARG A 395 -5.70 13.83 24.91
C ARG A 395 -6.81 13.73 23.87
N GLU A 396 -7.55 14.81 23.70
CA GLU A 396 -8.62 14.99 22.73
C GLU A 396 -8.12 14.80 21.30
N LEU A 397 -6.98 15.42 20.96
CA LEU A 397 -6.38 15.29 19.64
C LEU A 397 -5.84 13.87 19.40
N ALA A 398 -5.26 13.22 20.41
CA ALA A 398 -4.86 11.81 20.31
C ALA A 398 -6.06 10.87 20.07
N LYS A 399 -7.20 11.10 20.74
CA LYS A 399 -8.47 10.38 20.49
C LYS A 399 -8.97 10.59 19.05
N ALA A 400 -8.88 11.81 18.54
CA ALA A 400 -9.29 12.16 17.19
C ALA A 400 -8.39 11.51 16.12
N LEU A 401 -7.06 11.53 16.31
CA LEU A 401 -6.12 10.86 15.40
C LEU A 401 -6.35 9.36 15.35
N TYR A 402 -6.65 8.73 16.49
CA TYR A 402 -7.01 7.32 16.54
C TYR A 402 -8.29 7.04 15.73
N ASN A 403 -9.36 7.83 15.92
CA ASN A 403 -10.59 7.70 15.13
C ASN A 403 -10.34 7.82 13.62
N LEU A 404 -9.59 8.84 13.23
CA LEU A 404 -9.31 9.16 11.83
C LEU A 404 -8.53 8.02 11.16
N GLU A 405 -7.52 7.48 11.83
CA GLU A 405 -6.76 6.33 11.34
C GLU A 405 -7.61 5.06 11.25
N SER A 406 -8.57 4.87 12.18
CA SER A 406 -9.51 3.76 12.12
C SER A 406 -10.48 3.88 10.95
N PHE A 407 -10.96 5.09 10.67
CA PHE A 407 -11.82 5.35 9.49
C PHE A 407 -11.11 5.02 8.17
N TYR A 408 -9.81 5.32 8.06
CA TYR A 408 -9.02 5.04 6.86
C TYR A 408 -8.42 3.62 6.83
N ALA A 409 -8.63 2.79 7.86
CA ALA A 409 -7.97 1.50 7.96
C ALA A 409 -8.35 0.53 6.83
N SER A 410 -9.64 0.44 6.50
CA SER A 410 -10.17 -0.46 5.47
C SER A 410 -10.10 0.09 4.05
N GLY A 411 -9.76 1.38 3.87
CA GLY A 411 -9.61 2.05 2.56
C GLY A 411 -8.17 2.23 2.06
N ARG A 412 -7.16 1.67 2.76
CA ARG A 412 -5.72 1.86 2.49
C ARG A 412 -5.19 1.06 1.28
N GLU A 413 -5.88 1.12 0.15
CA GLU A 413 -5.34 0.65 -1.13
C GLU A 413 -4.66 1.80 -1.85
N ILE A 414 -3.31 1.83 -1.79
CA ILE A 414 -2.44 2.66 -2.66
C ILE A 414 -2.82 4.15 -2.67
N GLY A 415 -2.78 4.81 -1.49
CA GLY A 415 -2.80 6.27 -1.40
C GLY A 415 -4.09 6.99 -1.82
N PHE A 416 -5.14 6.27 -2.24
CA PHE A 416 -6.43 6.83 -2.62
C PHE A 416 -7.55 6.17 -1.80
N ASN A 417 -8.31 6.95 -1.02
CA ASN A 417 -9.37 6.41 -0.17
C ASN A 417 -10.60 6.05 -1.01
N THR A 418 -10.63 4.81 -1.51
CA THR A 418 -11.75 4.24 -2.29
C THR A 418 -13.08 4.28 -1.54
N MET A 419 -13.04 4.31 -0.20
CA MET A 419 -14.21 4.49 0.66
C MET A 419 -15.01 5.75 0.32
N LEU A 420 -14.36 6.89 0.05
CA LEU A 420 -15.05 8.15 -0.27
C LEU A 420 -15.77 8.12 -1.62
N LEU A 421 -15.42 7.16 -2.47
CA LEU A 421 -16.04 6.93 -3.77
C LEU A 421 -17.13 5.83 -3.72
N SER A 422 -17.29 5.15 -2.58
CA SER A 422 -18.26 4.08 -2.36
C SER A 422 -19.58 4.61 -1.76
N GLU A 423 -20.69 3.90 -2.00
CA GLU A 423 -21.97 4.13 -1.30
C GLU A 423 -22.13 3.25 -0.07
N GLU A 424 -21.48 2.09 -0.07
CA GLU A 424 -21.55 1.14 1.03
C GLU A 424 -20.86 1.73 2.27
N LYS A 425 -21.54 1.67 3.43
CA LYS A 425 -20.97 2.07 4.72
C LYS A 425 -20.26 0.89 5.36
N ILE A 426 -19.24 1.19 6.16
CA ILE A 426 -18.55 0.15 6.94
C ILE A 426 -19.52 -0.42 7.98
N THR A 427 -19.63 -1.75 8.03
CA THR A 427 -20.45 -2.46 9.02
C THR A 427 -19.88 -2.30 10.43
N ASN A 428 -20.70 -2.49 11.47
CA ASN A 428 -20.21 -2.37 12.84
C ASN A 428 -19.08 -3.36 13.16
N ASP A 429 -19.19 -4.59 12.66
CA ASP A 429 -18.21 -5.66 12.84
C ASP A 429 -16.84 -5.27 12.25
N ASN A 430 -16.83 -4.73 11.02
CA ASN A 430 -15.60 -4.24 10.40
C ASN A 430 -15.06 -2.98 11.11
N LYS A 431 -15.93 -2.09 11.63
CA LYS A 431 -15.49 -0.96 12.46
C LYS A 431 -14.77 -1.45 13.73
N ILE A 432 -15.27 -2.49 14.40
CA ILE A 432 -14.60 -3.08 15.57
C ILE A 432 -13.20 -3.57 15.18
N LEU A 433 -13.08 -4.32 14.09
CA LEU A 433 -11.79 -4.82 13.60
C LEU A 433 -10.84 -3.69 13.22
N ASP A 434 -11.32 -2.67 12.52
CA ASP A 434 -10.54 -1.50 12.11
C ASP A 434 -9.99 -0.73 13.32
N TYR A 435 -10.80 -0.55 14.36
CA TYR A 435 -10.39 0.08 15.61
C TYR A 435 -9.32 -0.74 16.35
N ILE A 436 -9.53 -2.04 16.49
CA ILE A 436 -8.58 -2.97 17.12
C ILE A 436 -7.24 -2.96 16.38
N ASN A 437 -7.29 -3.15 15.05
CA ASN A 437 -6.12 -3.20 14.20
C ASN A 437 -5.36 -1.87 14.21
N THR A 438 -6.09 -0.75 14.22
CA THR A 438 -5.48 0.59 14.27
C THR A 438 -4.80 0.86 15.62
N ALA A 439 -5.41 0.49 16.74
CA ALA A 439 -4.78 0.66 18.05
C ALA A 439 -3.48 -0.14 18.16
N SER A 440 -3.52 -1.40 17.72
CA SER A 440 -2.33 -2.27 17.64
C SER A 440 -1.28 -1.72 16.68
N TYR A 441 -1.70 -1.18 15.52
CA TYR A 441 -0.82 -0.54 14.54
C TYR A 441 -0.12 0.70 15.12
N LEU A 442 -0.87 1.62 15.73
CA LEU A 442 -0.32 2.86 16.29
C LEU A 442 0.64 2.56 17.45
N TYR A 443 0.24 1.68 18.38
CA TYR A 443 1.05 1.26 19.52
C TYR A 443 2.33 0.52 19.07
N GLY A 444 2.19 -0.47 18.19
CA GLY A 444 3.31 -1.25 17.66
C GLY A 444 4.27 -0.42 16.80
N SER A 445 3.76 0.58 16.07
CA SER A 445 4.59 1.46 15.22
C SER A 445 5.41 2.45 16.03
N MET A 446 5.00 2.79 17.26
CA MET A 446 5.87 3.53 18.20
C MET A 446 7.05 2.68 18.70
N ILE A 447 6.98 1.35 18.60
CA ILE A 447 8.07 0.43 19.00
C ILE A 447 8.95 0.10 17.79
N LYS A 448 8.35 -0.40 16.72
CA LYS A 448 9.07 -0.84 15.52
C LYS A 448 8.23 -0.59 14.26
N PRO A 449 8.29 0.62 13.70
CA PRO A 449 7.55 0.94 12.48
C PRO A 449 8.12 0.15 11.30
N SER A 450 7.24 -0.28 10.40
CA SER A 450 7.64 -1.01 9.20
C SER A 450 8.37 -0.08 8.22
N ARG A 451 9.39 -0.60 7.52
CA ARG A 451 10.10 0.20 6.50
C ARG A 451 9.18 0.70 5.41
N PHE A 452 8.19 -0.12 5.03
CA PHE A 452 7.19 0.26 4.04
C PHE A 452 6.30 1.40 4.55
N SER A 453 5.87 1.38 5.81
CA SER A 453 5.10 2.51 6.40
C SER A 453 5.93 3.79 6.45
N LEU A 454 7.21 3.71 6.79
CA LEU A 454 8.12 4.87 6.83
C LEU A 454 8.34 5.48 5.43
N LEU A 455 8.55 4.62 4.42
CA LEU A 455 8.74 5.06 3.03
C LEU A 455 7.43 5.53 2.39
N GLY A 456 6.31 4.85 2.65
CA GLY A 456 5.00 5.26 2.15
C GLY A 456 4.57 6.62 2.70
N ASN A 457 4.97 6.95 3.93
CA ASN A 457 4.74 8.28 4.48
C ASN A 457 5.50 9.39 3.72
N LEU A 458 6.53 9.10 2.90
CA LEU A 458 7.22 10.12 2.11
C LEU A 458 6.32 10.85 1.11
N LEU A 459 5.13 10.32 0.82
CA LEU A 459 4.14 10.91 -0.07
C LEU A 459 3.02 11.67 0.70
N ASN A 460 3.01 11.62 2.04
CA ASN A 460 1.97 12.21 2.87
C ASN A 460 2.42 13.53 3.51
N SER A 461 1.67 14.62 3.33
CA SER A 461 1.99 15.93 3.91
C SER A 461 2.07 15.94 5.44
N HIS A 462 1.36 15.03 6.12
CA HIS A 462 1.41 14.88 7.56
C HIS A 462 2.45 13.84 8.02
N PRO A 463 3.16 14.08 9.14
CA PRO A 463 3.90 13.03 9.82
C PRO A 463 2.97 11.85 10.18
N PRO A 464 3.50 10.62 10.29
CA PRO A 464 2.70 9.47 10.69
C PRO A 464 2.00 9.70 12.04
N SER A 465 0.73 9.31 12.13
CA SER A 465 -0.10 9.54 13.31
C SER A 465 0.51 8.97 14.60
N TYR A 466 1.25 7.86 14.55
CA TYR A 466 1.93 7.32 15.72
C TYR A 466 3.09 8.21 16.23
N TYR A 467 3.76 8.98 15.38
CA TYR A 467 4.74 9.97 15.83
C TYR A 467 4.07 11.24 16.35
N ARG A 468 2.97 11.67 15.72
CA ARG A 468 2.14 12.79 16.21
C ARG A 468 1.61 12.51 17.61
N ILE A 469 0.99 11.35 17.82
CA ILE A 469 0.52 10.90 19.14
C ILE A 469 1.67 10.83 20.14
N ALA A 470 2.84 10.33 19.73
CA ALA A 470 4.01 10.30 20.61
C ALA A 470 4.47 11.71 21.05
N ALA A 471 4.41 12.70 20.14
CA ALA A 471 4.75 14.10 20.43
C ALA A 471 3.65 14.83 21.25
N LEU A 472 2.39 14.48 21.06
CA LEU A 472 1.27 15.04 21.80
C LEU A 472 1.31 14.62 23.29
N LEU A 473 1.62 13.34 23.55
CA LEU A 473 1.50 12.77 24.89
C LEU A 473 2.79 12.85 25.73
N ASP A 474 3.91 13.32 25.16
CA ASP A 474 5.19 13.53 25.86
C ASP A 474 5.97 14.74 25.31
N ASP A 475 6.82 15.39 26.12
CA ASP A 475 7.52 16.64 25.80
C ASP A 475 8.90 16.44 25.16
N LYS A 476 9.32 15.18 24.97
CA LYS A 476 10.67 14.84 24.48
C LYS A 476 10.88 15.10 22.99
N LEU A 477 9.81 15.31 22.21
CA LEU A 477 9.88 15.57 20.77
C LEU A 477 9.64 17.04 20.43
N LYS A 478 10.57 17.61 19.66
CA LYS A 478 10.40 18.94 19.03
C LYS A 478 9.75 18.77 17.64
N PRO A 479 8.96 19.74 17.16
CA PRO A 479 8.30 19.68 15.84
C PRO A 479 9.27 19.41 14.67
N THR A 480 10.48 19.97 14.73
CA THR A 480 11.49 19.76 13.68
C THR A 480 11.97 18.32 13.62
N LYS A 481 12.13 17.65 14.78
CA LYS A 481 12.52 16.25 14.83
C LYS A 481 11.39 15.36 14.36
N GLU A 482 10.16 15.64 14.80
CA GLU A 482 8.95 14.90 14.42
C GLU A 482 8.79 14.82 12.89
N ALA A 483 8.93 15.96 12.20
CA ALA A 483 8.81 16.04 10.74
C ALA A 483 9.73 15.08 9.97
N ILE A 484 10.94 14.84 10.50
CA ILE A 484 11.97 14.02 9.87
C ILE A 484 12.14 12.63 10.50
N LEU A 485 11.38 12.29 11.55
CA LEU A 485 11.42 10.96 12.18
C LEU A 485 11.22 9.81 11.18
N PRO A 486 10.34 9.90 10.17
CA PRO A 486 10.19 8.85 9.17
C PRO A 486 11.50 8.49 8.47
N PHE A 487 12.33 9.49 8.16
CA PHE A 487 13.65 9.30 7.55
C PHE A 487 14.68 8.77 8.56
N ILE A 488 14.76 9.36 9.75
CA ILE A 488 15.72 8.98 10.79
C ILE A 488 15.51 7.52 11.22
N CYS A 489 14.25 7.12 11.35
CA CYS A 489 13.86 5.78 11.80
C CYS A 489 13.94 4.72 10.68
N LEU A 490 14.43 5.03 9.48
CA LEU A 490 14.85 3.99 8.53
C LEU A 490 16.04 3.18 9.08
N LYS A 491 16.88 3.82 9.93
CA LYS A 491 17.98 3.16 10.64
C LYS A 491 17.48 2.46 11.91
N LYS A 492 17.73 1.15 12.01
CA LYS A 492 17.27 0.31 13.14
C LYS A 492 17.73 0.81 14.52
N SER A 493 18.95 1.34 14.64
CA SER A 493 19.43 1.87 15.93
C SER A 493 18.65 3.10 16.40
N LYS A 494 18.18 3.93 15.46
CA LYS A 494 17.33 5.09 15.78
C LYS A 494 15.92 4.65 16.15
N GLN A 495 15.37 3.61 15.50
CA GLN A 495 14.07 3.03 15.89
C GLN A 495 14.07 2.65 17.37
N LYS A 496 15.06 1.89 17.83
CA LYS A 496 15.17 1.48 19.24
C LYS A 496 15.28 2.65 20.20
N LYS A 497 16.16 3.62 19.88
CA LYS A 497 16.32 4.84 20.67
C LYS A 497 14.98 5.55 20.87
N TYR A 498 14.22 5.73 19.80
CA TYR A 498 12.93 6.41 19.88
C TYR A 498 11.83 5.54 20.53
N ALA A 499 11.87 4.22 20.37
CA ALA A 499 10.96 3.31 21.07
C ALA A 499 11.05 3.42 22.61
N GLN A 500 12.28 3.59 23.13
CA GLN A 500 12.54 3.88 24.55
C GLN A 500 12.04 5.28 24.93
N ILE A 501 12.33 6.29 24.11
CA ILE A 501 11.84 7.66 24.34
C ILE A 501 10.31 7.71 24.43
N PHE A 502 9.61 6.94 23.58
CA PHE A 502 8.15 6.93 23.47
C PHE A 502 7.45 6.04 24.49
N GLU A 503 8.14 5.50 25.49
CA GLU A 503 7.52 4.62 26.47
C GLU A 503 6.37 5.30 27.24
N LYS A 504 6.61 6.49 27.76
CA LYS A 504 5.60 7.26 28.50
C LYS A 504 4.40 7.63 27.62
N SER A 505 4.64 8.10 26.40
CA SER A 505 3.56 8.47 25.48
C SER A 505 2.75 7.26 25.03
N ARG A 506 3.42 6.12 24.80
CA ARG A 506 2.79 4.86 24.42
C ARG A 506 1.88 4.30 25.51
N GLN A 507 2.28 4.38 26.79
CA GLN A 507 1.41 3.98 27.91
C GLN A 507 0.19 4.90 28.05
N LYS A 508 0.38 6.22 27.92
CA LYS A 508 -0.76 7.16 27.89
C LYS A 508 -1.72 6.87 26.74
N PHE A 509 -1.18 6.55 25.55
CA PHE A 509 -2.00 6.20 24.38
C PHE A 509 -2.79 4.91 24.62
N LYS A 510 -2.18 3.89 25.24
CA LYS A 510 -2.86 2.64 25.60
C LYS A 510 -4.12 2.89 26.43
N VAL A 511 -4.02 3.75 27.46
CA VAL A 511 -5.17 4.15 28.29
C VAL A 511 -6.25 4.84 27.45
N ILE A 512 -5.85 5.84 26.65
CA ILE A 512 -6.78 6.62 25.81
C ILE A 512 -7.52 5.73 24.81
N ALA A 513 -6.80 4.82 24.15
CA ALA A 513 -7.35 3.92 23.15
C ALA A 513 -8.31 2.92 23.77
N ASN A 514 -7.95 2.33 24.92
CA ASN A 514 -8.81 1.43 25.69
C ASN A 514 -10.12 2.12 26.09
N GLU A 515 -10.04 3.25 26.80
CA GLU A 515 -11.24 3.99 27.26
C GLU A 515 -12.18 4.32 26.11
N LYS A 516 -11.63 4.87 25.02
CA LYS A 516 -12.41 5.25 23.85
C LYS A 516 -13.11 4.04 23.22
N PHE A 517 -12.40 2.93 23.06
CA PHE A 517 -12.97 1.73 22.45
C PHE A 517 -14.08 1.13 23.30
N LYS A 518 -13.87 1.03 24.61
CA LYS A 518 -14.88 0.53 25.56
C LYS A 518 -16.13 1.41 25.55
N GLU A 519 -15.96 2.73 25.61
CA GLU A 519 -17.06 3.71 25.56
C GLU A 519 -17.82 3.65 24.22
N TYR A 520 -17.09 3.63 23.10
CA TYR A 520 -17.69 3.73 21.77
C TYR A 520 -18.44 2.47 21.36
N PHE A 521 -17.95 1.28 21.72
CA PHE A 521 -18.59 0.00 21.38
C PHE A 521 -19.38 -0.64 22.53
N GLN A 522 -19.40 -0.01 23.71
CA GLN A 522 -20.05 -0.53 24.93
C GLN A 522 -19.52 -1.93 25.29
N ILE A 523 -18.19 -2.06 25.35
CA ILE A 523 -17.50 -3.31 25.65
C ILE A 523 -16.75 -3.15 26.96
N ASP A 524 -17.11 -3.93 27.97
CA ASP A 524 -16.51 -3.82 29.31
C ASP A 524 -15.13 -4.49 29.38
N ASP A 525 -14.96 -5.64 28.74
CA ASP A 525 -13.74 -6.46 28.81
C ASP A 525 -13.25 -6.86 27.40
N ILE A 526 -12.04 -6.41 27.06
CA ILE A 526 -11.39 -6.66 25.76
C ILE A 526 -10.83 -8.10 25.67
N ALA A 527 -10.45 -8.71 26.80
CA ALA A 527 -10.01 -10.10 26.84
C ALA A 527 -11.17 -11.04 26.53
N VAL A 528 -12.35 -10.79 27.11
CA VAL A 528 -13.59 -11.52 26.79
C VAL A 528 -13.96 -11.35 25.32
N LEU A 529 -13.91 -10.12 24.79
CA LEU A 529 -14.12 -9.88 23.36
C LEU A 529 -13.16 -10.71 22.50
N SER A 530 -11.88 -10.76 22.86
CA SER A 530 -10.87 -11.51 22.09
C SER A 530 -11.15 -13.02 22.09
N ASN A 531 -11.64 -13.57 23.20
CA ASN A 531 -12.10 -14.95 23.26
C ASN A 531 -13.33 -15.17 22.38
N ASN A 532 -14.32 -14.29 22.44
CA ASN A 532 -15.54 -14.37 21.62
C ASN A 532 -15.25 -14.28 20.12
N LEU A 533 -14.22 -13.52 19.72
CA LEU A 533 -13.74 -13.44 18.32
C LEU A 533 -12.86 -14.62 17.90
N HIS A 534 -12.79 -15.69 18.69
CA HIS A 534 -11.98 -16.88 18.44
C HIS A 534 -10.49 -16.56 18.17
N ARG A 535 -9.95 -15.52 18.81
CA ARG A 535 -8.58 -15.03 18.58
C ARG A 535 -7.52 -16.10 18.80
N ARG A 536 -7.77 -17.07 19.69
CA ARG A 536 -6.87 -18.18 20.03
C ARG A 536 -6.59 -19.10 18.84
N GLU A 537 -7.56 -19.27 17.94
CA GLU A 537 -7.43 -20.12 16.75
C GLU A 537 -6.30 -19.66 15.81
N ILE A 538 -6.01 -18.35 15.80
CA ILE A 538 -4.91 -17.79 15.00
C ILE A 538 -3.53 -18.27 15.49
N PHE A 539 -3.44 -18.73 16.75
CA PHE A 539 -2.20 -19.25 17.34
C PHE A 539 -2.16 -20.78 17.37
N LYS A 540 -3.21 -21.48 16.92
CA LYS A 540 -3.34 -22.94 17.03
C LYS A 540 -2.10 -23.70 16.54
N PHE A 541 -1.56 -23.30 15.40
CA PHE A 541 -0.37 -23.93 14.79
C PHE A 541 0.98 -23.39 15.30
N ASP A 542 0.95 -22.42 16.20
CA ASP A 542 2.14 -21.91 16.90
C ASP A 542 2.26 -22.52 18.31
N LEU A 543 1.19 -23.03 18.91
CA LEU A 543 1.23 -23.64 20.25
C LEU A 543 2.08 -24.93 20.27
N ASN A 544 2.65 -25.23 21.43
CA ASN A 544 3.51 -26.38 21.72
C ASN A 544 4.75 -26.48 20.81
N LYS A 545 5.31 -25.33 20.42
CA LYS A 545 6.53 -25.23 19.61
C LYS A 545 7.55 -24.31 20.27
N ASP A 546 8.82 -24.53 19.93
CA ASP A 546 9.91 -23.73 20.44
C ASP A 546 10.12 -22.47 19.60
N PHE A 547 10.34 -21.34 20.27
CA PHE A 547 10.59 -20.06 19.62
C PHE A 547 11.72 -19.31 20.29
N ILE A 548 12.43 -18.54 19.46
CA ILE A 548 13.25 -17.43 19.94
C ILE A 548 12.38 -16.17 19.97
N PHE A 549 12.17 -15.64 21.16
CA PHE A 549 11.55 -14.36 21.41
C PHE A 549 12.62 -13.29 21.54
N ARG A 550 12.64 -12.37 20.57
CA ARG A 550 13.54 -11.22 20.60
C ARG A 550 12.78 -9.95 20.94
N ASN A 551 13.21 -9.26 21.99
CA ASN A 551 12.67 -7.95 22.35
C ASN A 551 13.03 -6.91 21.26
N LYS A 552 12.03 -6.18 20.78
CA LYS A 552 12.15 -5.18 19.70
C LYS A 552 12.96 -3.95 20.13
N ILE A 553 13.06 -3.69 21.43
CA ILE A 553 13.70 -2.50 22.02
C ILE A 553 15.10 -2.86 22.54
N THR A 554 15.20 -3.81 23.46
CA THR A 554 16.45 -4.17 24.16
C THR A 554 17.33 -5.14 23.36
N ASP A 555 16.78 -5.83 22.36
CA ASP A 555 17.41 -6.98 21.67
C ASP A 555 17.75 -8.15 22.61
N GLU A 556 17.17 -8.17 23.81
CA GLU A 556 17.15 -9.35 24.66
C GLU A 556 16.49 -10.54 23.94
N ILE A 557 17.02 -11.72 24.20
CA ILE A 557 16.67 -12.97 23.54
C ILE A 557 16.27 -13.96 24.61
N ILE A 558 15.07 -14.51 24.47
CA ILE A 558 14.51 -15.54 25.35
C ILE A 558 14.15 -16.72 24.47
N CYS A 559 14.70 -17.89 24.76
CA CYS A 559 14.34 -19.13 24.10
C CYS A 559 13.27 -19.83 24.95
N GLY A 560 12.08 -20.04 24.37
CA GLY A 560 10.96 -20.56 25.12
C GLY A 560 10.04 -21.46 24.30
N HIS A 561 9.49 -22.45 24.98
CA HIS A 561 8.42 -23.30 24.48
C HIS A 561 7.07 -22.58 24.66
N LEU A 562 6.33 -22.34 23.58
CA LEU A 562 5.05 -21.61 23.64
C LEU A 562 3.91 -22.54 24.09
N MET A 563 3.49 -22.42 25.35
CA MET A 563 2.44 -23.27 25.95
C MET A 563 1.03 -22.78 25.60
N ASP A 564 0.77 -21.49 25.80
CA ASP A 564 -0.56 -20.90 25.58
C ASP A 564 -0.46 -19.40 25.28
N VAL A 565 -1.59 -18.80 24.89
CA VAL A 565 -1.77 -17.36 24.74
C VAL A 565 -2.92 -16.91 25.65
N GLN A 566 -2.62 -15.98 26.55
CA GLN A 566 -3.62 -15.27 27.34
C GLN A 566 -3.93 -13.91 26.71
N PHE A 567 -5.18 -13.49 26.84
CA PHE A 567 -5.63 -12.20 26.34
C PHE A 567 -5.71 -11.18 27.45
N LEU A 568 -5.13 -10.01 27.20
CA LEU A 568 -5.13 -8.87 28.11
C LEU A 568 -6.31 -7.95 27.80
N ASP A 569 -6.80 -7.27 28.84
CA ASP A 569 -7.79 -6.19 28.72
C ASP A 569 -7.17 -4.91 28.13
N SER A 570 -6.73 -5.00 26.87
CA SER A 570 -5.99 -3.94 26.19
C SER A 570 -6.07 -4.09 24.68
N ILE A 571 -6.65 -3.13 23.96
CA ILE A 571 -6.76 -3.19 22.49
C ILE A 571 -5.44 -2.95 21.76
N CYS A 572 -4.48 -2.28 22.40
CA CYS A 572 -3.18 -1.96 21.82
C CYS A 572 -2.24 -3.17 21.77
N ALA A 573 -2.34 -4.01 22.80
CA ALA A 573 -1.56 -5.23 22.96
C ALA A 573 -2.44 -6.24 23.68
N ARG A 574 -3.14 -7.06 22.88
CA ARG A 574 -4.12 -8.05 23.37
C ARG A 574 -3.47 -9.36 23.75
N ASP A 575 -2.44 -9.77 23.01
CA ASP A 575 -1.91 -11.13 23.12
C ASP A 575 -0.68 -11.14 24.05
N GLN A 576 -0.70 -11.99 25.08
CA GLN A 576 0.45 -12.29 25.93
C GLN A 576 0.78 -13.78 25.85
N PHE A 577 2.02 -14.07 25.48
CA PHE A 577 2.52 -15.43 25.33
C PHE A 577 2.91 -15.99 26.69
N ILE A 578 2.45 -17.21 26.96
CA ILE A 578 2.85 -17.99 28.11
C ILE A 578 3.89 -18.99 27.61
N ILE A 579 5.13 -18.83 28.07
CA ILE A 579 6.24 -19.66 27.62
C ILE A 579 6.89 -20.38 28.79
N THR A 580 7.47 -21.54 28.53
CA THR A 580 8.42 -22.20 29.43
C THR A 580 9.81 -21.93 28.89
N ASN A 581 10.66 -21.24 29.65
CA ASN A 581 12.02 -20.94 29.26
C ASN A 581 12.81 -22.24 29.09
N LEU A 582 13.51 -22.41 27.97
CA LEU A 582 14.19 -23.67 27.66
C LEU A 582 15.44 -23.91 28.52
N LYS A 583 16.00 -22.88 29.16
CA LYS A 583 17.19 -22.98 30.01
C LYS A 583 16.87 -23.01 31.49
N THR A 584 16.00 -22.12 31.96
CA THR A 584 15.64 -22.03 33.38
C THR A 584 14.51 -22.98 33.75
N HIS A 585 13.75 -23.47 32.75
CA HIS A 585 12.51 -24.22 32.93
C HIS A 585 11.41 -23.45 33.69
N GLU A 586 11.59 -22.14 33.86
CA GLU A 586 10.61 -21.27 34.51
C GLU A 586 9.55 -20.79 33.52
N LYS A 587 8.37 -20.46 34.05
CA LYS A 587 7.26 -19.93 33.28
C LYS A 587 7.37 -18.41 33.17
N GLU A 588 7.40 -17.91 31.94
CA GLU A 588 7.48 -16.47 31.66
C GLU A 588 6.28 -15.98 30.83
N TYR A 589 5.99 -14.68 30.96
CA TYR A 589 4.83 -14.04 30.36
C TYR A 589 5.24 -12.87 29.47
N LEU A 590 5.22 -13.07 28.15
CA LEU A 590 5.75 -12.10 27.19
C LEU A 590 4.63 -11.38 26.42
N GLU A 591 4.53 -10.06 26.59
CA GLU A 591 3.58 -9.25 25.79
C GLU A 591 4.02 -9.22 24.31
N SER A 592 3.18 -9.77 23.42
CA SER A 592 3.50 -9.97 22.00
C SER A 592 3.92 -8.70 21.25
N ALA A 593 3.42 -7.53 21.69
CA ALA A 593 3.75 -6.25 21.10
C ALA A 593 5.26 -5.92 21.18
N PHE A 594 5.97 -6.43 22.19
CA PHE A 594 7.41 -6.19 22.37
C PHE A 594 8.30 -7.24 21.71
N PHE A 595 7.78 -8.43 21.40
CA PHE A 595 8.62 -9.54 20.94
C PHE A 595 8.41 -9.86 19.46
N ILE A 596 9.50 -10.24 18.81
CA ILE A 596 9.48 -10.92 17.51
C ILE A 596 9.76 -12.38 17.80
N ARG A 597 8.89 -13.27 17.33
CA ARG A 597 9.09 -14.71 17.45
C ARG A 597 9.62 -15.29 16.13
N ASN A 598 10.61 -16.16 16.24
CA ASN A 598 11.04 -17.04 15.14
C ASN A 598 11.01 -18.47 15.67
N GLN A 599 10.32 -19.37 14.98
CA GLN A 599 10.31 -20.79 15.35
C GLN A 599 11.73 -21.37 15.26
N ILE A 600 12.06 -22.22 16.20
CA ILE A 600 13.27 -23.03 16.24
C ILE A 600 12.89 -24.49 16.47
N ASP A 601 13.71 -25.40 15.98
CA ASP A 601 13.57 -26.83 16.19
C ASP A 601 14.96 -27.34 16.61
N LEU A 602 15.16 -27.52 17.92
CA LEU A 602 16.44 -27.98 18.48
C LEU A 602 16.68 -29.45 18.08
N GLY A 603 17.94 -29.78 17.80
CA GLY A 603 18.35 -31.11 17.32
C GLY A 603 18.04 -31.37 15.84
N GLU A 604 17.38 -30.45 15.14
CA GLU A 604 17.01 -30.63 13.73
C GLU A 604 18.00 -29.98 12.76
N THR A 605 17.98 -30.50 11.52
CA THR A 605 18.90 -30.09 10.45
C THR A 605 18.38 -28.86 9.71
N TYR A 606 19.26 -27.89 9.49
CA TYR A 606 19.00 -26.67 8.73
C TYR A 606 19.94 -26.57 7.52
N TYR A 607 19.38 -26.20 6.36
CA TYR A 607 20.13 -25.99 5.12
C TYR A 607 20.20 -24.51 4.74
N PHE A 608 21.42 -23.95 4.77
CA PHE A 608 21.70 -22.58 4.34
C PHE A 608 22.01 -22.50 2.82
N GLN A 609 22.24 -21.30 2.28
CA GLN A 609 22.32 -21.03 0.83
C GLN A 609 23.34 -21.86 0.01
N LYS A 610 24.32 -22.49 0.67
CA LYS A 610 25.32 -23.38 0.05
C LYS A 610 25.61 -24.56 1.00
N ASP A 611 24.69 -25.52 0.97
CA ASP A 611 24.81 -26.98 1.14
C ASP A 611 25.93 -27.53 2.05
N SER A 612 25.76 -27.34 3.36
CA SER A 612 26.13 -28.36 4.35
C SER A 612 24.99 -28.45 5.37
N PRO A 613 24.50 -29.66 5.69
CA PRO A 613 23.52 -29.82 6.76
C PRO A 613 24.14 -29.38 8.08
N LEU A 614 23.48 -28.45 8.76
CA LEU A 614 23.88 -27.98 10.07
C LEU A 614 22.79 -28.33 11.08
N ILE A 615 23.13 -29.09 12.11
CA ILE A 615 22.22 -29.47 13.18
C ILE A 615 22.24 -28.35 14.22
N LEU A 616 21.08 -27.79 14.55
CA LEU A 616 20.98 -26.79 15.61
C LEU A 616 21.07 -27.49 16.96
N LYS A 617 22.22 -27.39 17.64
CA LYS A 617 22.43 -28.05 18.94
C LYS A 617 21.82 -27.25 20.08
N ASP A 618 22.14 -25.96 20.14
CA ASP A 618 21.79 -25.09 21.27
C ASP A 618 21.86 -23.59 20.87
N ILE A 619 21.44 -22.69 21.74
CA ILE A 619 21.39 -21.24 21.55
C ILE A 619 22.04 -20.53 22.75
N GLN A 620 23.13 -19.81 22.49
CA GLN A 620 23.75 -18.91 23.46
C GLN A 620 22.99 -17.58 23.47
N GLU A 621 22.28 -17.29 24.56
CA GLU A 621 21.46 -16.09 24.69
C GLU A 621 22.31 -14.85 25.01
N GLU A 622 23.30 -14.99 25.89
CA GLU A 622 24.21 -13.91 26.28
C GLU A 622 25.08 -13.44 25.10
N GLU A 623 25.75 -14.38 24.43
CA GLU A 623 26.58 -14.10 23.24
C GLU A 623 25.74 -13.92 21.96
N ARG A 624 24.43 -14.23 22.02
CA ARG A 624 23.45 -14.10 20.93
C ARG A 624 23.84 -14.90 19.68
N ASN A 625 24.27 -16.14 19.88
CA ASN A 625 24.72 -17.05 18.83
C ASN A 625 23.87 -18.32 18.79
N TYR A 626 23.55 -18.78 17.58
CA TYR A 626 23.14 -20.17 17.35
C TYR A 626 24.38 -21.07 17.39
N ILE A 627 24.29 -22.21 18.05
CA ILE A 627 25.30 -23.27 18.04
C ILE A 627 24.85 -24.33 17.04
N PHE A 628 25.55 -24.41 15.92
CA PHE A 628 25.35 -25.46 14.92
C PHE A 628 26.46 -26.51 15.00
N LEU A 629 26.15 -27.75 14.68
CA LEU A 629 27.11 -28.82 14.41
C LEU A 629 27.08 -29.19 12.92
N ASP A 630 28.23 -29.42 12.32
CA ASP A 630 28.31 -30.10 11.02
C ASP A 630 28.26 -31.63 11.18
N GLN A 631 28.32 -32.35 10.05
CA GLN A 631 28.35 -33.82 10.03
C GLN A 631 29.59 -34.43 10.73
N ASN A 632 30.66 -33.65 10.89
CA ASN A 632 31.89 -34.06 11.55
C ASN A 632 31.92 -33.62 13.03
N ASN A 633 30.78 -33.17 13.59
CA ASN A 633 30.64 -32.60 14.93
C ASN A 633 31.49 -31.34 15.20
N ASN A 634 31.93 -30.61 14.17
CA ASN A 634 32.55 -29.31 14.35
C ASN A 634 31.49 -28.27 14.71
N GLN A 635 31.79 -27.46 15.72
CA GLN A 635 30.88 -26.43 16.21
C GLN A 635 31.02 -25.13 15.42
N PHE A 636 29.89 -24.61 14.92
CA PHE A 636 29.79 -23.34 14.23
C PHE A 636 28.88 -22.37 14.99
N LEU A 637 29.43 -21.22 15.35
CA LEU A 637 28.67 -20.12 15.94
C LEU A 637 28.14 -19.19 14.85
N LYS A 638 26.83 -18.99 14.81
CA LYS A 638 26.17 -18.04 13.89
C LYS A 638 25.41 -16.97 14.68
N PRO A 639 25.74 -15.67 14.52
CA PRO A 639 25.04 -14.61 15.27
C PRO A 639 23.55 -14.52 14.93
N ILE A 640 22.68 -14.49 15.94
CA ILE A 640 21.21 -14.49 15.79
C ILE A 640 20.73 -13.24 15.03
N LEU A 641 21.39 -12.09 15.25
CA LEU A 641 21.00 -10.82 14.64
C LEU A 641 21.30 -10.75 13.13
N LYS A 642 22.28 -11.51 12.65
CA LYS A 642 22.73 -11.53 11.25
C LYS A 642 22.20 -12.75 10.49
N THR A 643 21.89 -13.82 11.21
CA THR A 643 21.45 -15.10 10.64
C THR A 643 19.94 -15.12 10.49
N LYS A 644 19.46 -15.34 9.25
CA LYS A 644 18.05 -15.61 8.99
C LYS A 644 17.88 -17.12 8.92
N LEU A 645 17.16 -17.68 9.88
CA LEU A 645 16.96 -19.12 9.96
C LEU A 645 16.00 -19.58 8.84
N PRO A 646 16.39 -20.56 8.00
CA PRO A 646 15.47 -21.25 7.09
C PRO A 646 14.54 -22.18 7.88
N ASN A 647 13.57 -22.79 7.21
CA ASN A 647 12.81 -23.88 7.83
C ASN A 647 13.72 -25.10 8.06
N SER A 648 13.49 -25.81 9.16
CA SER A 648 14.19 -27.06 9.48
C SER A 648 13.71 -28.22 8.61
N MET A 649 14.46 -29.33 8.65
CA MET A 649 14.01 -30.60 8.09
C MET A 649 12.79 -31.19 8.79
N ALA A 650 12.52 -30.80 10.04
CA ALA A 650 11.31 -31.20 10.75
C ALA A 650 10.05 -30.87 9.95
N LEU A 651 10.02 -29.70 9.30
CA LEU A 651 8.88 -29.29 8.47
C LEU A 651 8.62 -30.24 7.30
N ILE A 652 9.68 -30.76 6.67
CA ILE A 652 9.57 -31.68 5.54
C ILE A 652 9.24 -33.10 6.03
N LYS A 653 9.88 -33.56 7.12
CA LYS A 653 9.58 -34.86 7.75
C LYS A 653 8.13 -34.92 8.22
N ASN A 654 7.62 -33.85 8.82
CA ASN A 654 6.23 -33.74 9.28
C ASN A 654 5.21 -33.73 8.13
N LEU A 655 5.63 -33.72 6.86
CA LEU A 655 4.69 -33.92 5.76
C LEU A 655 4.27 -35.39 5.62
N GLU A 656 5.07 -36.33 6.10
CA GLU A 656 4.77 -37.75 6.03
C GLU A 656 3.41 -38.05 6.70
N ASN A 657 2.54 -38.75 5.97
CA ASN A 657 1.14 -39.04 6.30
C ASN A 657 0.18 -37.85 6.37
N ASN A 658 0.64 -36.63 6.11
CA ASN A 658 -0.18 -35.43 6.08
C ASN A 658 -0.61 -35.04 4.65
N GLU A 659 -1.73 -34.34 4.56
CA GLU A 659 -2.23 -33.79 3.29
C GLU A 659 -1.40 -32.59 2.88
N VAL A 660 -1.13 -32.44 1.58
CA VAL A 660 -0.39 -31.34 0.98
C VAL A 660 -1.16 -30.72 -0.18
N PHE A 661 -0.96 -29.42 -0.41
CA PHE A 661 -1.64 -28.67 -1.45
C PHE A 661 -0.76 -28.57 -2.68
N PHE A 662 -1.01 -29.43 -3.66
CA PHE A 662 -0.20 -29.48 -4.87
C PHE A 662 -0.75 -28.57 -5.96
N LYS A 663 0.05 -27.59 -6.37
CA LYS A 663 -0.29 -26.63 -7.42
C LYS A 663 0.21 -27.12 -8.78
N ASP A 664 -0.71 -27.60 -9.60
CA ASP A 664 -0.46 -28.11 -10.95
C ASP A 664 -1.34 -27.39 -11.99
N LYS A 665 -0.72 -26.87 -13.08
CA LYS A 665 -1.41 -26.17 -14.18
C LYS A 665 -2.47 -25.14 -13.70
N GLY A 666 -2.13 -24.41 -12.64
CA GLY A 666 -2.99 -23.39 -12.04
C GLY A 666 -4.23 -23.91 -11.33
N LYS A 667 -4.28 -25.20 -10.98
CA LYS A 667 -5.25 -25.84 -10.07
C LYS A 667 -4.53 -26.24 -8.78
N ILE A 668 -5.27 -26.27 -7.68
CA ILE A 668 -4.79 -26.83 -6.42
C ILE A 668 -5.43 -28.21 -6.26
N ARG A 669 -4.62 -29.24 -6.11
CA ARG A 669 -5.04 -30.61 -5.78
C ARG A 669 -4.65 -30.88 -4.32
N LEU A 670 -5.53 -31.56 -3.59
CA LEU A 670 -5.22 -32.14 -2.30
C LEU A 670 -4.59 -33.50 -2.54
N LEU A 671 -3.36 -33.71 -2.08
CA LEU A 671 -2.62 -34.97 -2.18
C LEU A 671 -2.22 -35.42 -0.79
N LYS A 672 -2.04 -36.72 -0.58
CA LYS A 672 -1.47 -37.25 0.67
C LYS A 672 0.02 -37.53 0.47
N CYS A 673 0.86 -37.06 1.38
CA CYS A 673 2.26 -37.45 1.36
C CYS A 673 2.42 -38.80 2.08
N VAL A 674 2.91 -39.80 1.35
CA VAL A 674 3.00 -41.20 1.81
C VAL A 674 4.38 -41.49 2.41
N GLY A 675 5.41 -40.76 2.00
CA GLY A 675 6.75 -40.94 2.50
C GLY A 675 7.68 -39.81 2.07
N VAL A 676 8.75 -39.64 2.85
CA VAL A 676 9.86 -38.73 2.57
C VAL A 676 11.16 -39.51 2.66
N SER A 677 12.04 -39.40 1.65
CA SER A 677 13.32 -40.13 1.67
C SER A 677 14.28 -39.61 2.75
N LYS A 678 15.07 -40.52 3.32
CA LYS A 678 16.02 -40.25 4.41
C LYS A 678 17.44 -40.01 3.87
N THR A 679 17.61 -39.05 2.96
CA THR A 679 18.92 -38.69 2.41
C THR A 679 19.45 -37.40 3.04
N ASP A 680 20.76 -37.34 3.34
CA ASP A 680 21.40 -36.13 3.88
C ASP A 680 21.62 -35.02 2.84
N ASP A 681 21.55 -35.36 1.54
CA ASP A 681 21.60 -34.38 0.46
C ASP A 681 20.24 -33.74 0.23
N PHE A 682 20.11 -32.47 0.62
CA PHE A 682 18.88 -31.68 0.51
C PHE A 682 18.26 -31.66 -0.88
N ASN A 683 19.09 -31.70 -1.94
CA ASN A 683 18.59 -31.67 -3.31
C ASN A 683 17.95 -33.00 -3.74
N ASN A 684 18.39 -34.10 -3.13
CA ASN A 684 18.00 -35.46 -3.48
C ASN A 684 16.95 -36.05 -2.53
N ILE A 685 16.50 -35.28 -1.53
CA ILE A 685 15.33 -35.63 -0.73
C ILE A 685 14.10 -35.71 -1.64
N GLU A 686 13.36 -36.79 -1.49
CA GLU A 686 12.26 -37.18 -2.34
C GLU A 686 10.96 -37.19 -1.51
N ILE A 687 9.91 -36.58 -2.04
CA ILE A 687 8.57 -36.55 -1.44
C ILE A 687 7.65 -37.40 -2.31
N ILE A 688 7.08 -38.44 -1.72
CA ILE A 688 6.16 -39.38 -2.37
C ILE A 688 4.73 -38.91 -2.09
N LEU A 689 3.96 -38.63 -3.15
CA LEU A 689 2.59 -38.12 -3.07
C LEU A 689 1.60 -39.11 -3.72
N SER A 690 0.39 -39.18 -3.16
CA SER A 690 -0.73 -40.00 -3.65
C SER A 690 -1.96 -39.13 -4.00
N GLU A 691 -2.69 -39.48 -5.06
CA GLU A 691 -3.72 -38.63 -5.70
C GLU A 691 -5.18 -38.75 -5.19
N ASP A 692 -5.61 -39.82 -4.49
CA ASP A 692 -6.89 -39.83 -3.74
C ASP A 692 -7.07 -41.12 -2.89
N GLU A 693 -7.94 -41.05 -1.86
CA GLU A 693 -8.16 -42.06 -0.81
C GLU A 693 -9.13 -43.21 -1.18
N ASN A 694 -9.62 -43.34 -2.42
CA ASN A 694 -10.76 -44.22 -2.74
C ASN A 694 -10.72 -44.98 -4.09
N LEU A 695 -9.55 -45.26 -4.67
CA LEU A 695 -9.44 -46.16 -5.84
C LEU A 695 -8.35 -47.21 -5.62
N LYS A 696 -8.64 -48.44 -6.06
CA LYS A 696 -7.90 -49.69 -5.79
C LYS A 696 -6.44 -49.74 -6.28
N GLU A 697 -5.95 -48.69 -6.94
CA GLU A 697 -4.54 -48.50 -7.29
C GLU A 697 -4.22 -47.00 -7.23
N SER A 698 -3.62 -46.53 -6.14
CA SER A 698 -3.14 -45.15 -6.05
C SER A 698 -1.80 -45.03 -6.79
N GLU A 699 -1.76 -44.28 -7.90
CA GLU A 699 -0.49 -43.92 -8.54
C GLU A 699 0.36 -43.09 -7.56
N LEU A 700 1.43 -43.70 -7.06
CA LEU A 700 2.44 -43.00 -6.25
C LEU A 700 3.34 -42.20 -7.18
N VAL A 701 3.37 -40.88 -6.99
CA VAL A 701 4.23 -39.99 -7.78
C VAL A 701 5.29 -39.38 -6.88
N SER A 702 6.53 -39.54 -7.31
CA SER A 702 7.69 -39.13 -6.54
C SER A 702 8.32 -37.86 -7.07
N TYR A 703 8.72 -36.95 -6.17
CA TYR A 703 9.28 -35.65 -6.52
C TYR A 703 10.49 -35.30 -5.68
N TYR A 704 11.61 -34.97 -6.34
CA TYR A 704 12.79 -34.44 -5.68
C TYR A 704 12.60 -32.98 -5.24
N LEU A 705 13.11 -32.62 -4.05
CA LEU A 705 13.09 -31.23 -3.54
C LEU A 705 13.75 -30.26 -4.53
N LYS A 706 14.76 -30.70 -5.28
CA LYS A 706 15.42 -29.85 -6.29
C LYS A 706 14.51 -29.37 -7.41
N ASP A 707 13.38 -30.04 -7.62
CA ASP A 707 12.41 -29.72 -8.65
C ASP A 707 11.16 -29.02 -8.09
N LEU A 708 11.13 -28.76 -6.78
CA LEU A 708 9.98 -28.21 -6.07
C LEU A 708 10.21 -26.80 -5.52
N ILE A 709 9.09 -26.11 -5.34
CA ILE A 709 8.95 -24.86 -4.62
C ILE A 709 7.90 -25.11 -3.55
N ILE A 710 8.28 -24.99 -2.28
CA ILE A 710 7.42 -25.29 -1.14
C ILE A 710 7.18 -24.00 -0.35
N LYS A 711 5.91 -23.64 -0.17
CA LYS A 711 5.47 -22.48 0.64
C LYS A 711 4.72 -23.02 1.88
N PRO A 712 5.25 -22.83 3.10
CA PRO A 712 4.63 -23.37 4.31
C PRO A 712 3.54 -22.46 4.89
N ARG A 713 2.69 -23.06 5.73
CA ARG A 713 1.72 -22.44 6.64
C ARG A 713 0.54 -21.72 5.99
N THR A 714 0.78 -20.67 5.23
CA THR A 714 -0.30 -19.80 4.73
C THR A 714 -0.67 -20.16 3.30
N ILE A 715 -1.94 -20.51 3.10
CA ILE A 715 -2.50 -20.85 1.79
C ILE A 715 -3.42 -19.74 1.32
N TYR A 716 -3.21 -19.30 0.08
CA TYR A 716 -4.07 -18.35 -0.61
C TYR A 716 -4.62 -18.99 -1.88
N LEU A 717 -5.94 -19.17 -1.91
CA LEU A 717 -6.70 -19.69 -3.03
C LEU A 717 -7.40 -18.53 -3.75
N PRO A 718 -6.88 -18.03 -4.87
CA PRO A 718 -7.60 -17.05 -5.67
C PRO A 718 -8.82 -17.69 -6.33
N ILE A 719 -9.99 -17.06 -6.21
CA ILE A 719 -11.26 -17.54 -6.77
C ILE A 719 -11.49 -16.90 -8.13
N ARG A 720 -11.78 -17.74 -9.14
CA ARG A 720 -12.01 -17.27 -10.51
C ARG A 720 -13.49 -17.01 -10.76
N LYS A 721 -13.79 -16.14 -11.74
CA LYS A 721 -15.17 -15.77 -12.14
C LYS A 721 -16.03 -16.96 -12.56
N ASP A 722 -15.42 -18.03 -13.09
CA ASP A 722 -16.10 -19.21 -13.62
C ASP A 722 -15.91 -20.41 -12.68
N PHE A 723 -16.67 -20.37 -11.60
CA PHE A 723 -16.61 -21.32 -10.49
C PHE A 723 -17.18 -22.70 -10.87
N GLN A 724 -18.23 -22.72 -11.70
CA GLN A 724 -18.89 -23.95 -12.17
C GLN A 724 -17.91 -24.88 -12.93
N ASN A 725 -16.88 -24.31 -13.55
CA ASN A 725 -15.92 -25.05 -14.35
C ASN A 725 -14.66 -25.56 -13.58
N ARG A 726 -14.55 -25.35 -12.26
CA ARG A 726 -13.34 -25.71 -11.47
C ARG A 726 -13.64 -26.57 -10.24
N LYS A 727 -13.92 -27.87 -10.47
CA LYS A 727 -14.05 -28.92 -9.43
C LYS A 727 -12.96 -28.89 -8.33
N SER A 728 -11.74 -28.46 -8.65
CA SER A 728 -10.62 -28.36 -7.69
C SER A 728 -10.83 -27.31 -6.60
N GLU A 729 -11.37 -26.15 -6.93
CA GLU A 729 -11.60 -25.07 -5.96
C GLU A 729 -12.71 -25.50 -4.98
N VAL A 730 -13.77 -26.13 -5.50
CA VAL A 730 -14.86 -26.73 -4.72
C VAL A 730 -14.34 -27.83 -3.78
N LYS A 731 -13.44 -28.73 -4.25
CA LYS A 731 -12.83 -29.76 -3.40
C LYS A 731 -12.11 -29.14 -2.20
N VAL A 732 -11.30 -28.10 -2.42
CA VAL A 732 -10.58 -27.40 -1.33
C VAL A 732 -11.56 -26.77 -0.34
N MET A 733 -12.64 -26.14 -0.81
CA MET A 733 -13.61 -25.55 0.12
C MET A 733 -14.41 -26.60 0.89
N LYS A 734 -14.79 -27.72 0.26
CA LYS A 734 -15.41 -28.85 0.98
C LYS A 734 -14.47 -29.42 2.05
N TRP A 735 -13.18 -29.48 1.75
CA TRP A 735 -12.15 -29.85 2.72
C TRP A 735 -12.06 -28.85 3.89
N LEU A 736 -12.15 -27.54 3.61
CA LEU A 736 -12.19 -26.50 4.66
C LEU A 736 -13.41 -26.66 5.58
N ILE A 737 -14.58 -27.00 5.01
CA ILE A 737 -15.81 -27.29 5.77
C ILE A 737 -15.60 -28.52 6.66
N ALA A 738 -15.12 -29.62 6.09
CA ALA A 738 -14.93 -30.88 6.81
C ALA A 738 -13.95 -30.74 7.99
N ASN A 739 -12.87 -29.98 7.80
CA ASN A 739 -11.84 -29.76 8.82
C ASN A 739 -12.11 -28.56 9.75
N LYS A 740 -13.23 -27.85 9.56
CA LYS A 740 -13.59 -26.64 10.32
C LYS A 740 -12.42 -25.67 10.49
N ILE A 741 -11.78 -25.31 9.37
CA ILE A 741 -10.63 -24.41 9.37
C ILE A 741 -11.10 -22.96 9.42
N LEU A 742 -10.44 -22.12 10.23
CA LEU A 742 -10.68 -20.68 10.22
C LEU A 742 -10.21 -20.08 8.88
N THR A 743 -11.14 -19.49 8.14
CA THR A 743 -10.92 -18.97 6.79
C THR A 743 -11.04 -17.45 6.75
N GLN A 744 -10.20 -16.84 5.92
CA GLN A 744 -10.19 -15.42 5.57
C GLN A 744 -10.72 -15.28 4.15
N ILE A 745 -11.80 -14.53 3.96
CA ILE A 745 -12.42 -14.31 2.66
C ILE A 745 -12.21 -12.85 2.28
N TYR A 746 -11.49 -12.64 1.17
CA TYR A 746 -11.28 -11.34 0.58
C TYR A 746 -12.30 -11.12 -0.54
N LEU A 747 -13.00 -9.98 -0.50
CA LEU A 747 -14.06 -9.63 -1.44
C LEU A 747 -13.63 -8.48 -2.35
N LYS A 748 -14.12 -8.50 -3.58
CA LYS A 748 -13.95 -7.45 -4.61
C LYS A 748 -14.81 -6.22 -4.32
N LYS A 749 -14.75 -5.72 -3.09
CA LYS A 749 -15.50 -4.56 -2.61
C LYS A 749 -14.54 -3.45 -2.17
N PRO A 750 -14.93 -2.17 -2.26
CA PRO A 750 -14.10 -1.06 -1.80
C PRO A 750 -14.11 -0.89 -0.27
N VAL A 751 -15.15 -1.37 0.40
CA VAL A 751 -15.29 -1.41 1.86
C VAL A 751 -15.93 -2.75 2.24
N ASN A 752 -15.83 -3.16 3.50
CA ASN A 752 -16.28 -4.48 3.95
C ASN A 752 -15.73 -5.61 3.06
N ASN A 753 -14.45 -5.48 2.69
CA ASN A 753 -13.78 -6.34 1.72
C ASN A 753 -13.12 -7.57 2.38
N PHE A 754 -13.35 -7.77 3.66
CA PHE A 754 -12.74 -8.81 4.46
C PHE A 754 -13.78 -9.42 5.39
N GLU A 755 -13.90 -10.74 5.34
CA GLU A 755 -14.69 -11.54 6.27
C GLU A 755 -13.81 -12.67 6.81
N MET A 756 -13.99 -13.03 8.08
CA MET A 756 -13.26 -14.12 8.72
C MET A 756 -14.24 -15.02 9.45
N GLY A 757 -14.10 -16.34 9.31
CA GLY A 757 -15.00 -17.30 9.94
C GLY A 757 -14.84 -18.73 9.42
N TYR A 758 -15.83 -19.57 9.72
CA TYR A 758 -15.90 -20.96 9.27
C TYR A 758 -16.92 -21.10 8.15
N ILE A 759 -16.52 -21.75 7.05
CA ILE A 759 -17.45 -22.05 5.96
C ILE A 759 -18.39 -23.17 6.42
N HIS A 760 -19.70 -22.95 6.35
CA HIS A 760 -20.70 -23.93 6.74
C HIS A 760 -21.21 -24.74 5.56
N SER A 761 -21.60 -24.06 4.47
CA SER A 761 -22.10 -24.70 3.27
C SER A 761 -21.75 -23.91 2.02
N ILE A 762 -21.82 -24.62 0.90
CA ILE A 762 -21.56 -24.09 -0.44
C ILE A 762 -22.70 -24.56 -1.33
N ASP A 763 -23.55 -23.62 -1.72
CA ASP A 763 -24.70 -23.91 -2.57
C ASP A 763 -24.25 -23.82 -4.04
N ILE A 764 -23.89 -24.98 -4.60
CA ILE A 764 -23.59 -25.17 -6.02
C ILE A 764 -24.71 -26.01 -6.61
N GLU A 765 -25.61 -25.38 -7.36
CA GLU A 765 -26.48 -26.15 -8.23
C GLU A 765 -25.68 -26.73 -9.40
N ASN A 766 -25.66 -28.05 -9.48
CA ASN A 766 -25.26 -28.76 -10.69
C ASN A 766 -26.35 -28.54 -11.73
N SER A 767 -26.06 -27.74 -12.76
CA SER A 767 -26.95 -27.56 -13.90
C SER A 767 -27.06 -28.85 -14.73
N VAL A 768 -27.78 -29.86 -14.23
CA VAL A 768 -28.34 -30.97 -15.00
C VAL A 768 -29.63 -31.44 -14.33
N LYS A 769 -30.75 -30.74 -14.56
CA LYS A 769 -32.03 -31.34 -15.00
C LYS A 769 -33.12 -30.27 -15.21
N LYS A 770 -33.67 -30.32 -16.42
CA LYS A 770 -34.93 -29.73 -16.92
C LYS A 770 -35.04 -28.19 -16.89
N LYS A 771 -34.81 -27.61 -18.08
CA LYS A 771 -35.48 -26.38 -18.55
C LYS A 771 -36.98 -26.51 -18.28
N SER A 772 -37.51 -25.72 -17.35
CA SER A 772 -38.85 -25.15 -17.50
C SER A 772 -38.67 -23.67 -17.82
N LYS A 773 -39.36 -23.22 -18.87
CA LYS A 773 -39.38 -21.83 -19.32
C LYS A 773 -40.28 -21.06 -18.37
N ASN A 774 -39.72 -20.09 -17.61
CA ASN A 774 -40.31 -18.77 -17.32
C ASN A 774 -39.78 -18.06 -16.05
N GLU A 775 -38.59 -18.38 -15.55
CA GLU A 775 -37.93 -17.54 -14.53
C GLU A 775 -36.49 -17.23 -14.94
N GLU A 776 -36.27 -16.01 -15.44
CA GLU A 776 -34.93 -15.42 -15.64
C GLU A 776 -34.37 -14.89 -14.30
N GLU A 777 -34.49 -15.65 -13.22
CA GLU A 777 -33.64 -15.43 -12.06
C GLU A 777 -32.33 -16.17 -12.28
N ARG A 778 -31.26 -15.42 -12.59
CA ARG A 778 -29.89 -15.95 -12.57
C ARG A 778 -29.60 -16.43 -11.15
N HIS A 779 -29.82 -17.71 -10.85
CA HIS A 779 -29.48 -18.29 -9.55
C HIS A 779 -27.98 -18.07 -9.27
N ILE A 780 -27.71 -17.30 -8.21
CA ILE A 780 -26.37 -16.92 -7.79
C ILE A 780 -25.88 -18.01 -6.83
N SER A 781 -24.77 -18.69 -7.14
CA SER A 781 -24.14 -19.60 -6.18
C SER A 781 -23.70 -18.81 -4.94
N LEU A 782 -23.99 -19.35 -3.74
CA LEU A 782 -23.73 -18.69 -2.46
C LEU A 782 -22.79 -19.54 -1.59
N LEU A 783 -21.90 -18.86 -0.87
CA LEU A 783 -21.09 -19.42 0.21
C LEU A 783 -21.67 -18.93 1.54
N LYS A 784 -22.05 -19.86 2.43
CA LYS A 784 -22.50 -19.53 3.78
C LYS A 784 -21.33 -19.59 4.76
N LEU A 785 -21.06 -18.48 5.43
CA LEU A 785 -19.97 -18.32 6.39
C LEU A 785 -20.56 -18.02 7.77
N GLY A 786 -20.19 -18.79 8.79
CA GLY A 786 -20.32 -18.36 10.18
C GLY A 786 -19.14 -17.47 10.53
N ASN A 787 -19.35 -16.15 10.60
CA ASN A 787 -18.27 -15.22 10.86
C ASN A 787 -17.80 -15.27 12.33
N ILE A 788 -16.63 -14.69 12.63
CA ILE A 788 -16.07 -14.62 14.01
C ILE A 788 -16.94 -13.83 15.00
N PHE A 789 -17.98 -13.13 14.55
CA PHE A 789 -18.95 -12.44 15.38
C PHE A 789 -20.22 -13.29 15.65
N GLY A 790 -20.23 -14.55 15.22
CA GLY A 790 -21.36 -15.48 15.39
C GLY A 790 -22.54 -15.23 14.44
N LYS A 791 -22.38 -14.38 13.43
CA LYS A 791 -23.40 -14.11 12.41
C LYS A 791 -23.19 -14.99 11.20
N GLU A 792 -24.28 -15.49 10.64
CA GLU A 792 -24.26 -16.20 9.38
C GLU A 792 -24.34 -15.21 8.21
N THR A 793 -23.36 -15.22 7.31
CA THR A 793 -23.29 -14.35 6.15
C THR A 793 -23.28 -15.17 4.86
N SER A 794 -24.16 -14.80 3.92
CA SER A 794 -24.23 -15.40 2.59
C SER A 794 -23.46 -14.55 1.60
N ILE A 795 -22.36 -15.09 1.07
CA ILE A 795 -21.43 -14.38 0.19
C ILE A 795 -21.59 -14.90 -1.25
N PRO A 796 -21.95 -14.03 -2.22
CA PRO A 796 -21.96 -14.40 -3.63
C PRO A 796 -20.55 -14.73 -4.14
N PHE A 797 -20.36 -15.90 -4.77
CA PHE A 797 -19.02 -16.32 -5.24
C PHE A 797 -18.35 -15.33 -6.20
N GLN A 798 -19.12 -14.62 -7.02
CA GLN A 798 -18.59 -13.65 -7.98
C GLN A 798 -17.84 -12.49 -7.31
N THR A 799 -18.24 -12.18 -6.06
CA THR A 799 -17.63 -11.13 -5.24
C THR A 799 -16.37 -11.61 -4.50
N ILE A 800 -16.10 -12.91 -4.44
CA ILE A 800 -14.91 -13.44 -3.77
C ILE A 800 -13.68 -13.24 -4.68
N GLU A 801 -12.66 -12.59 -4.15
CA GLU A 801 -11.34 -12.48 -4.78
C GLU A 801 -10.47 -13.68 -4.43
N SER A 802 -10.34 -13.97 -3.13
CA SER A 802 -9.49 -15.04 -2.65
C SER A 802 -9.92 -15.54 -1.27
N ILE A 803 -9.54 -16.78 -0.97
CA ILE A 803 -9.69 -17.41 0.33
C ILE A 803 -8.31 -17.71 0.90
N GLY A 804 -8.02 -17.16 2.07
CA GLY A 804 -6.80 -17.39 2.85
C GLY A 804 -7.07 -18.30 4.05
N PHE A 805 -6.14 -19.18 4.39
CA PHE A 805 -6.18 -20.00 5.61
C PHE A 805 -4.79 -20.46 6.03
N GLU A 806 -4.63 -20.83 7.30
CA GLU A 806 -3.37 -21.34 7.85
C GLU A 806 -3.49 -22.82 8.24
N LEU A 807 -2.39 -23.58 8.13
CA LEU A 807 -2.30 -25.00 8.47
C LEU A 807 -0.87 -25.49 8.72
N GLU A 808 -0.75 -26.62 9.41
CA GLU A 808 0.49 -27.41 9.56
C GLU A 808 0.82 -28.25 8.32
N SER A 809 0.73 -27.65 7.14
CA SER A 809 1.14 -28.29 5.89
C SER A 809 1.64 -27.23 4.91
N VAL A 810 1.87 -27.62 3.67
CA VAL A 810 2.57 -26.85 2.66
C VAL A 810 1.84 -26.81 1.33
N ILE A 811 2.05 -25.73 0.59
CA ILE A 811 1.78 -25.69 -0.84
C ILE A 811 3.04 -26.11 -1.58
N ILE A 812 2.91 -27.09 -2.47
CA ILE A 812 3.99 -27.58 -3.33
C ILE A 812 3.70 -27.14 -4.78
N GLN A 813 4.72 -26.64 -5.48
CA GLN A 813 4.65 -26.31 -6.90
C GLN A 813 5.93 -26.80 -7.61
N LYS A 814 5.80 -27.39 -8.80
CA LYS A 814 6.98 -27.76 -9.63
C LYS A 814 7.71 -26.51 -10.15
N LYS A 815 9.05 -26.49 -10.06
CA LYS A 815 9.90 -25.45 -10.66
C LYS A 815 9.69 -25.35 -12.18
N SER A 816 9.50 -26.48 -12.85
CA SER A 816 9.25 -26.55 -14.31
C SER A 816 7.89 -25.98 -14.74
N ALA A 817 7.01 -25.69 -13.79
CA ALA A 817 5.72 -25.02 -13.99
C ALA A 817 5.77 -23.54 -13.58
N THR A 818 6.97 -22.97 -13.37
CA THR A 818 7.19 -21.55 -13.07
C THR A 818 8.12 -20.90 -14.07
N SER A 819 7.88 -19.61 -14.33
CA SER A 819 8.72 -18.84 -15.24
C SER A 819 10.12 -18.62 -14.68
N LEU A 820 11.09 -18.35 -15.55
CA LEU A 820 12.47 -18.06 -15.16
C LEU A 820 12.53 -16.82 -14.25
N THR A 821 11.75 -15.80 -14.57
CA THR A 821 11.69 -14.57 -13.77
C THR A 821 11.03 -14.80 -12.41
N SER A 822 9.97 -15.62 -12.33
CA SER A 822 9.35 -16.01 -11.07
C SER A 822 10.32 -16.81 -10.20
N ARG A 823 11.11 -17.72 -10.78
CA ARG A 823 12.16 -18.46 -10.07
C ARG A 823 13.23 -17.53 -9.52
N LEU A 824 13.64 -16.51 -10.27
CA LEU A 824 14.55 -15.48 -9.77
C LEU A 824 13.92 -14.71 -8.60
N GLY A 825 12.66 -14.33 -8.72
CA GLY A 825 11.87 -13.72 -7.64
C GLY A 825 11.84 -14.57 -6.37
N TYR A 826 11.63 -15.89 -6.50
CA TYR A 826 11.65 -16.83 -5.38
C TYR A 826 13.04 -17.00 -4.75
N LYS A 827 14.12 -16.98 -5.54
CA LYS A 827 15.49 -16.98 -5.01
C LYS A 827 15.79 -15.71 -4.22
N ILE A 828 15.32 -14.55 -4.69
CA ILE A 828 15.40 -13.29 -3.96
C ILE A 828 14.59 -13.38 -2.66
N LEU A 829 13.38 -13.95 -2.72
CA LEU A 829 12.53 -14.17 -1.54
C LEU A 829 13.21 -15.10 -0.52
N LYS A 830 13.83 -16.20 -0.95
CA LYS A 830 14.63 -17.11 -0.09
C LYS A 830 15.75 -16.35 0.62
N LYS A 831 16.47 -15.47 -0.09
CA LYS A 831 17.54 -14.62 0.51
C LYS A 831 16.98 -13.60 1.52
N LEU A 832 15.79 -13.07 1.28
CA LEU A 832 15.18 -12.06 2.13
C LEU A 832 14.44 -12.64 3.34
N LYS A 833 13.73 -13.75 3.17
CA LYS A 833 12.87 -14.43 4.16
C LYS A 833 12.92 -15.96 3.93
N PRO A 834 14.01 -16.64 4.34
CA PRO A 834 14.22 -18.06 4.05
C PRO A 834 13.20 -19.00 4.71
N ASN A 835 12.53 -18.57 5.78
CA ASN A 835 11.44 -19.33 6.41
C ASN A 835 10.11 -19.30 5.62
N LYS A 836 9.95 -18.39 4.66
CA LYS A 836 8.71 -18.29 3.87
C LYS A 836 8.68 -19.17 2.62
N ILE A 837 9.82 -19.72 2.21
CA ILE A 837 9.92 -20.49 0.98
C ILE A 837 11.10 -21.45 1.05
N ILE A 838 10.85 -22.69 0.63
CA ILE A 838 11.88 -23.70 0.41
C ILE A 838 11.99 -23.88 -1.10
N ILE A 839 13.17 -23.57 -1.63
CA ILE A 839 13.53 -23.70 -3.04
C ILE A 839 15.03 -23.93 -3.08
N THR A 840 15.52 -24.92 -3.84
CA THR A 840 16.97 -25.10 -4.03
C THR A 840 17.54 -24.21 -5.12
#